data_AF-A0A369GPX8-F1
#
_entry.id   AF-A0A369GPX8-F1
#
_cell.length_a   1.000
_cell.length_b   1.000
_cell.length_c   1.000
_cell.angle_alpha   90.00
_cell.angle_beta   90.00
_cell.angle_gamma   90.00
#
_symmetry.space_group_name_H-M   'P 1'
#
loop_
_entity.id
_entity.type
_entity.pdbx_description
1 polymer ?
#
loop_
_entity_poly.entity_id
_entity_poly.type
_entity_poly.pdbx_seq_one_letter_code
_entity_poly.pdbx_strand_id
1 'polypeptide(L)'
;MMMMMPMMAAGHHGQRRRWCRPYLTMLVVLAAAACLAAFRASGWTGAPPLLSSSPNHVSSDAGNAYADSRAANPWAGLDLPAVSGTGRDGLYLLGVGKADITGPVVELNMMGYADFNQIGSGLRQRLYSRAFIVGDVAKPADRFVYLVLDIQSGDTAIRYGILRGLRALGPRYSMYGDDNVAVTATHSHSGPGAWLNYLLPQIPSKGFDRQSFRAIVDGCLLSIRRAHESLEPGQLTIGSTKLLGAGINRSLFSYLANPEAERARYNVSTDDDGSVETDMTLLSFRRASDRRNIGLLTWFPTHGTSMQANNTLISGDNKGVAADMLEKRLSAELGHPFVGGFSQANMGDVSPNVMGAFCEDGSGERCRFEDSTCSDGRVSRCRARGPGLAVDDHGASSCLEIGRRQYQAASDLYRRVDRQPANVRGDGVKAFHRFHDMAGFAFRLRNGSEAVTCAAALGYSFGAGTWDEPGSFDLVQDRSAKSKSSVLWRVISWLIRQPTRDQKRCQEPKSILLDVGDKGFPYAWTPNVVDIQTLRVGQLLIIVSPGEATTMAGRRWKEAVAEEATTTLALELEGRKPVVVLGAPSNSYTHYITTEEEYGVQRYEGASTLYGRHTLAAHMDRSVASIAYLRSSSSRDNPPADGGFPSDGSWPAPPDNSNRSWSLIPGVVYDRPAGSRDFGDVTSDVGGTRFGRGDVVEASFVGANPRNNLRLEQTYAAVERRGLSSSSSSPPSSSAFSGWKVALSAGAQQQQQVPLSSSAGGEESWQQIRDDSDWALTFHWRRTSAILGTSEVRIAWEVEEDTPPGEYRLRYYGDYKSLSGRITGFEGTSETFLVE
;
A
#
# COMPACT_ATOMS: atom_id res chain seq x y z
N MET A 1 17.99 -27.66 -58.69
CA MET A 1 18.90 -27.70 -57.52
C MET A 1 20.03 -26.72 -57.82
N MET A 2 19.96 -25.50 -57.24
CA MET A 2 20.67 -25.09 -56.01
C MET A 2 22.15 -24.81 -56.32
N MET A 3 22.77 -23.66 -56.03
CA MET A 3 22.56 -22.61 -55.04
C MET A 3 23.06 -21.26 -55.60
N MET A 4 22.40 -20.16 -55.24
CA MET A 4 22.93 -18.80 -55.35
C MET A 4 23.13 -18.23 -53.95
N MET A 5 24.35 -17.80 -53.64
CA MET A 5 24.60 -16.73 -52.67
C MET A 5 24.29 -15.38 -53.35
N PRO A 6 23.83 -14.37 -52.59
CA PRO A 6 24.64 -13.15 -52.59
C PRO A 6 24.78 -12.46 -51.23
N MET A 7 25.78 -11.58 -51.24
CA MET A 7 26.30 -10.68 -50.21
C MET A 7 25.25 -9.95 -49.36
N MET A 8 25.53 -9.91 -48.06
CA MET A 8 24.89 -9.00 -47.10
C MET A 8 25.49 -7.60 -47.19
N ALA A 9 24.64 -6.59 -47.36
CA ALA A 9 24.87 -5.23 -46.88
C ALA A 9 23.54 -4.48 -46.75
N ALA A 10 23.13 -4.18 -45.51
CA ALA A 10 22.50 -2.91 -45.09
C ALA A 10 21.81 -3.04 -43.71
N GLY A 11 22.11 -2.11 -42.79
CA GLY A 11 21.03 -1.49 -42.00
C GLY A 11 20.93 -1.76 -40.48
N HIS A 12 22.02 -1.76 -39.71
CA HIS A 12 21.94 -1.64 -38.24
C HIS A 12 21.90 -0.17 -37.78
N HIS A 13 20.73 0.48 -37.86
CA HIS A 13 20.53 1.83 -37.30
C HIS A 13 19.26 2.03 -36.44
N GLY A 14 18.55 0.97 -36.06
CA GLY A 14 17.32 1.07 -35.25
C GLY A 14 17.48 1.00 -33.72
N GLN A 15 18.52 0.36 -33.18
CA GLN A 15 18.53 -0.04 -31.76
C GLN A 15 19.19 0.95 -30.77
N ARG A 16 20.03 1.90 -31.23
CA ARG A 16 20.73 2.83 -30.31
C ARG A 16 19.88 3.97 -29.75
N ARG A 17 18.70 4.27 -30.32
CA ARG A 17 17.88 5.42 -29.88
C ARG A 17 16.97 5.15 -28.68
N ARG A 18 16.71 3.89 -28.30
CA ARG A 18 15.89 3.58 -27.11
C ARG A 18 16.66 3.65 -25.79
N TRP A 19 17.99 3.47 -25.80
CA TRP A 19 18.79 3.40 -24.58
C TRP A 19 19.12 4.76 -23.93
N CYS A 20 19.10 5.88 -24.65
CA CYS A 20 19.49 7.19 -24.08
C CYS A 20 18.36 7.96 -23.37
N ARG A 21 17.08 7.63 -23.61
CA ARG A 21 15.94 8.40 -23.09
C ARG A 21 15.79 8.42 -21.56
N PRO A 22 15.93 7.30 -20.82
CA PRO A 22 15.81 7.34 -19.35
C PRO A 22 16.98 8.09 -18.71
N TYR A 23 18.21 7.88 -19.20
CA TYR A 23 19.40 8.61 -18.74
C TYR A 23 19.26 10.12 -18.97
N LEU A 24 18.78 10.54 -20.13
CA LEU A 24 18.59 11.96 -20.44
C LEU A 24 17.51 12.59 -19.56
N THR A 25 16.40 11.89 -19.29
CA THR A 25 15.30 12.43 -18.46
C THR A 25 15.74 12.61 -17.01
N MET A 26 16.39 11.60 -16.43
CA MET A 26 16.95 11.68 -15.09
C MET A 26 18.05 12.74 -15.00
N LEU A 27 18.95 12.81 -15.99
CA LEU A 27 19.98 13.85 -16.06
C LEU A 27 19.39 15.24 -16.25
N VAL A 28 18.29 15.42 -17.01
CA VAL A 28 17.63 16.72 -17.17
C VAL A 28 16.97 17.16 -15.87
N VAL A 29 16.31 16.26 -15.14
CA VAL A 29 15.72 16.58 -13.82
C VAL A 29 16.81 16.91 -12.80
N LEU A 30 17.86 16.09 -12.72
CA LEU A 30 18.98 16.31 -11.79
C LEU A 30 19.82 17.52 -12.18
N ALA A 31 20.05 17.76 -13.48
CA ALA A 31 20.77 18.94 -13.98
C ALA A 31 19.91 20.20 -13.85
N ALA A 32 18.59 20.15 -14.03
CA ALA A 32 17.72 21.29 -13.75
C ALA A 32 17.76 21.64 -12.26
N ALA A 33 17.71 20.63 -11.38
CA ALA A 33 17.86 20.82 -9.93
C ALA A 33 19.25 21.37 -9.56
N ALA A 34 20.32 20.85 -10.18
CA ALA A 34 21.69 21.30 -9.96
C ALA A 34 21.96 22.70 -10.55
N CYS A 35 21.45 23.02 -11.73
CA CYS A 35 21.54 24.34 -12.35
C CYS A 35 20.77 25.37 -11.52
N LEU A 36 19.57 25.06 -11.01
CA LEU A 36 18.83 25.92 -10.10
C LEU A 36 19.57 26.14 -8.76
N ALA A 37 20.27 25.13 -8.26
CA ALA A 37 21.13 25.25 -7.08
C ALA A 37 22.38 26.10 -7.38
N ALA A 38 23.00 25.93 -8.56
CA ALA A 38 24.18 26.68 -8.99
C ALA A 38 23.87 28.16 -9.29
N PHE A 39 22.72 28.47 -9.89
CA PHE A 39 22.25 29.85 -10.12
C PHE A 39 21.89 30.60 -8.83
N ARG A 40 21.70 29.89 -7.71
CA ARG A 40 21.51 30.51 -6.38
C ARG A 40 22.81 30.56 -5.56
N ALA A 41 23.77 29.70 -5.86
CA ALA A 41 25.10 29.75 -5.25
C ALA A 41 25.98 30.90 -5.79
N SER A 42 25.62 31.52 -6.92
CA SER A 42 26.41 32.57 -7.58
C SER A 42 26.12 34.00 -7.10
N GLY A 43 25.32 34.21 -6.05
CA GLY A 43 25.33 35.47 -5.28
C GLY A 43 24.96 36.75 -6.03
N TRP A 44 24.28 36.70 -7.17
CA TRP A 44 23.85 37.88 -7.93
C TRP A 44 22.32 37.95 -8.04
N THR A 45 21.69 38.57 -7.05
CA THR A 45 20.62 39.58 -7.20
C THR A 45 20.39 40.18 -5.80
N GLY A 46 20.91 41.39 -5.59
CA GLY A 46 20.76 42.17 -4.37
C GLY A 46 19.36 42.80 -4.25
N ALA A 47 18.33 41.97 -4.13
CA ALA A 47 17.02 42.39 -3.66
C ALA A 47 16.34 41.21 -2.96
N PRO A 48 15.86 41.36 -1.70
CA PRO A 48 15.15 40.29 -1.02
C PRO A 48 13.84 40.01 -1.78
N PRO A 49 13.53 38.75 -2.14
CA PRO A 49 12.18 38.45 -2.57
C PRO A 49 11.26 38.64 -1.36
N LEU A 50 10.49 39.73 -1.41
CA LEU A 50 9.30 39.96 -0.60
C LEU A 50 8.27 38.87 -0.90
N LEU A 51 8.47 37.71 -0.27
CA LEU A 51 7.41 36.78 0.08
C LEU A 51 7.63 36.50 1.56
N SER A 52 6.88 37.23 2.36
CA SER A 52 6.82 37.17 3.81
C SER A 52 6.84 35.71 4.30
N SER A 53 8.02 35.25 4.67
CA SER A 53 8.24 34.15 5.58
C SER A 53 7.81 34.62 6.97
N SER A 54 6.52 34.48 7.27
CA SER A 54 6.08 34.34 8.65
C SER A 54 5.69 32.88 8.86
N PRO A 55 6.50 32.10 9.61
CA PRO A 55 6.12 30.78 10.14
C PRO A 55 5.08 30.87 11.26
N ASN A 56 4.55 32.06 11.55
CA ASN A 56 3.58 32.28 12.62
C ASN A 56 2.16 31.90 12.16
N HIS A 57 1.96 30.61 11.90
CA HIS A 57 0.68 29.90 12.10
C HIS A 57 0.85 28.37 11.96
N VAL A 58 1.95 27.83 12.47
CA VAL A 58 1.99 26.45 13.00
C VAL A 58 2.65 26.53 14.37
N SER A 59 2.05 27.33 15.25
CA SER A 59 2.40 27.31 16.67
C SER A 59 1.63 26.14 17.29
N SER A 60 2.39 25.17 17.78
CA SER A 60 2.41 24.61 19.15
C SER A 60 1.16 24.61 20.05
N ASP A 61 0.09 25.36 19.76
CA ASP A 61 -1.07 25.51 20.63
C ASP A 61 -2.21 24.54 20.30
N ALA A 62 -2.16 23.88 19.13
CA ALA A 62 -3.14 22.86 18.76
C ALA A 62 -2.99 21.56 19.58
N GLY A 63 -1.86 21.34 20.25
CA GLY A 63 -1.65 20.20 21.15
C GLY A 63 -2.38 20.34 22.49
N ASN A 64 -2.41 21.56 23.05
CA ASN A 64 -2.99 21.82 24.37
C ASN A 64 -4.45 22.30 24.33
N ALA A 65 -4.86 23.09 23.33
CA ALA A 65 -6.24 23.59 23.25
C ALA A 65 -7.27 22.52 22.81
N TYR A 66 -6.83 21.39 22.25
CA TYR A 66 -7.70 20.31 21.79
C TYR A 66 -7.82 19.14 22.78
N ALA A 67 -6.93 19.05 23.77
CA ALA A 67 -6.96 18.00 24.80
C ALA A 67 -8.26 18.05 25.62
N ASP A 68 -8.73 19.27 25.92
CA ASP A 68 -9.93 19.54 26.72
C ASP A 68 -11.23 19.08 26.03
N SER A 69 -11.24 19.03 24.68
CA SER A 69 -12.43 18.64 23.88
C SER A 69 -12.62 17.13 23.68
N ARG A 70 -11.58 16.30 23.92
CA ARG A 70 -11.66 14.84 23.76
C ARG A 70 -12.30 14.15 24.96
N ALA A 71 -11.99 14.62 26.17
CA ALA A 71 -12.60 14.13 27.42
C ALA A 71 -14.07 14.56 27.56
N ALA A 72 -14.45 15.69 26.93
CA ALA A 72 -15.80 16.26 26.95
C ALA A 72 -16.65 15.94 25.70
N ASN A 73 -16.22 15.03 24.81
CA ASN A 73 -16.96 14.72 23.58
C ASN A 73 -18.20 13.86 23.90
N PRO A 74 -19.44 14.39 23.84
CA PRO A 74 -20.65 13.65 24.19
C PRO A 74 -20.91 12.49 23.20
N TRP A 75 -20.37 12.56 21.99
CA TRP A 75 -20.51 11.52 20.95
C TRP A 75 -19.45 10.42 21.05
N ALA A 76 -18.42 10.60 21.89
CA ALA A 76 -17.53 9.48 22.23
C ALA A 76 -18.30 8.34 22.88
N GLY A 77 -19.41 8.66 23.56
CA GLY A 77 -20.39 7.73 24.10
C GLY A 77 -21.75 7.78 23.42
N LEU A 78 -21.81 7.78 22.06
CA LEU A 78 -23.04 7.38 21.34
C LEU A 78 -23.70 6.25 22.11
N ASP A 79 -24.97 6.40 22.53
CA ASP A 79 -25.69 5.43 23.38
C ASP A 79 -25.44 4.00 22.91
N LEU A 80 -24.43 3.38 23.50
CA LEU A 80 -24.02 2.03 23.17
C LEU A 80 -25.13 1.13 23.70
N PRO A 81 -25.54 0.08 22.96
CA PRO A 81 -26.50 -0.87 23.47
C PRO A 81 -26.12 -1.29 24.89
N ALA A 82 -27.06 -1.15 25.83
CA ALA A 82 -26.80 -1.46 27.24
C ALA A 82 -26.31 -2.91 27.35
N VAL A 83 -25.10 -3.09 27.91
CA VAL A 83 -24.55 -4.42 28.16
C VAL A 83 -25.29 -5.04 29.34
N SER A 84 -26.27 -5.90 29.06
CA SER A 84 -26.96 -6.68 30.09
C SER A 84 -26.07 -7.85 30.54
N GLY A 85 -25.42 -7.75 31.69
CA GLY A 85 -24.79 -8.90 32.36
C GLY A 85 -23.46 -8.62 33.08
N THR A 86 -23.18 -9.41 34.10
CA THR A 86 -22.00 -9.37 35.00
C THR A 86 -20.73 -9.97 34.38
N GLY A 87 -20.48 -9.74 33.08
CA GLY A 87 -19.29 -10.26 32.39
C GLY A 87 -18.79 -9.27 31.34
N ARG A 88 -17.98 -8.28 31.77
CA ARG A 88 -17.36 -7.28 30.89
C ARG A 88 -15.99 -7.71 30.32
N ASP A 89 -15.36 -8.74 30.91
CA ASP A 89 -14.06 -9.24 30.45
C ASP A 89 -14.14 -9.78 29.01
N GLY A 90 -13.29 -9.24 28.13
CA GLY A 90 -13.24 -9.62 26.71
C GLY A 90 -14.35 -9.01 25.83
N LEU A 91 -15.02 -7.95 26.29
CA LEU A 91 -15.96 -7.16 25.50
C LEU A 91 -15.33 -5.82 25.07
N TYR A 92 -15.40 -5.51 23.78
CA TYR A 92 -14.82 -4.31 23.16
C TYR A 92 -15.83 -3.63 22.25
N LEU A 93 -15.62 -2.36 21.92
CA LEU A 93 -16.33 -1.67 20.84
C LEU A 93 -15.66 -1.97 19.51
N LEU A 94 -16.39 -2.63 18.63
CA LEU A 94 -15.88 -3.11 17.35
C LEU A 94 -16.62 -2.46 16.21
N GLY A 95 -15.87 -2.00 15.20
CA GLY A 95 -16.43 -1.43 13.98
C GLY A 95 -15.53 -1.73 12.80
N VAL A 96 -16.12 -2.04 11.64
CA VAL A 96 -15.37 -2.34 10.41
C VAL A 96 -15.95 -1.57 9.23
N GLY A 97 -15.09 -1.17 8.29
CA GLY A 97 -15.51 -0.40 7.13
C GLY A 97 -14.58 -0.63 5.94
N LYS A 98 -15.14 -0.59 4.74
CA LYS A 98 -14.41 -0.67 3.47
C LYS A 98 -14.80 0.52 2.60
N ALA A 99 -13.87 1.10 1.85
CA ALA A 99 -14.14 2.13 0.86
C ALA A 99 -13.08 2.15 -0.24
N ASP A 100 -13.48 2.55 -1.44
CA ASP A 100 -12.63 2.65 -2.64
C ASP A 100 -11.60 3.79 -2.48
N ILE A 101 -10.34 3.49 -2.81
CA ILE A 101 -9.21 4.43 -2.84
C ILE A 101 -8.51 4.45 -4.20
N THR A 102 -9.14 3.89 -5.23
CA THR A 102 -8.56 3.74 -6.57
C THR A 102 -8.28 5.12 -7.18
N GLY A 103 -7.00 5.45 -7.27
CA GLY A 103 -6.54 6.67 -7.92
C GLY A 103 -6.59 6.59 -9.46
N PRO A 104 -5.90 7.51 -10.15
CA PRO A 104 -5.78 7.52 -11.60
C PRO A 104 -5.29 6.19 -12.20
N VAL A 105 -6.12 5.53 -13.01
CA VAL A 105 -5.79 4.22 -13.59
C VAL A 105 -5.01 4.29 -14.91
N VAL A 106 -4.80 5.49 -15.46
CA VAL A 106 -4.06 5.70 -16.71
C VAL A 106 -3.06 6.86 -16.62
N GLU A 107 -2.04 6.85 -17.47
CA GLU A 107 -1.11 7.96 -17.70
C GLU A 107 -0.33 8.45 -16.47
N LEU A 108 -0.43 7.77 -15.33
CA LEU A 108 0.39 7.98 -14.14
C LEU A 108 1.30 6.79 -13.90
N ASN A 109 2.47 7.07 -13.33
CA ASN A 109 3.39 6.04 -12.89
C ASN A 109 2.80 5.24 -11.72
N MET A 110 3.07 3.94 -11.71
CA MET A 110 2.76 3.07 -10.58
C MET A 110 3.82 3.23 -9.48
N MET A 111 3.41 3.06 -8.22
CA MET A 111 4.31 3.18 -7.08
C MET A 111 4.89 1.83 -6.67
N GLY A 112 6.22 1.75 -6.52
CA GLY A 112 6.88 0.55 -6.03
C GLY A 112 8.23 0.32 -6.72
N TYR A 113 8.19 -0.15 -7.97
CA TYR A 113 9.37 -0.54 -8.74
C TYR A 113 10.29 0.62 -9.16
N ALA A 114 9.84 1.87 -9.03
CA ALA A 114 10.57 3.06 -9.45
C ALA A 114 10.99 3.05 -10.94
N ASP A 115 10.28 2.31 -11.79
CA ASP A 115 10.46 2.34 -13.25
C ASP A 115 9.64 3.47 -13.86
N PHE A 116 10.31 4.40 -14.55
CA PHE A 116 9.70 5.52 -15.26
C PHE A 116 8.76 5.11 -16.41
N ASN A 117 8.88 3.86 -16.89
CA ASN A 117 8.06 3.34 -17.98
C ASN A 117 6.84 2.56 -17.50
N GLN A 118 6.75 2.25 -16.21
CA GLN A 118 5.59 1.59 -15.62
C GLN A 118 4.47 2.62 -15.44
N ILE A 119 3.71 2.86 -16.50
CA ILE A 119 2.62 3.83 -16.55
C ILE A 119 1.29 3.08 -16.65
N GLY A 120 0.34 3.45 -15.80
CA GLY A 120 -1.00 2.89 -15.80
C GLY A 120 -1.64 2.97 -17.19
N SER A 121 -2.29 1.89 -17.59
CA SER A 121 -3.03 1.75 -18.85
C SER A 121 -4.45 1.22 -18.62
N GLY A 122 -4.88 1.06 -17.37
CA GLY A 122 -6.16 0.43 -17.07
C GLY A 122 -6.25 -0.11 -15.66
N LEU A 123 -7.27 -0.94 -15.43
CA LEU A 123 -7.66 -1.48 -14.14
C LEU A 123 -7.92 -2.97 -14.28
N ARG A 124 -7.37 -3.75 -13.35
CA ARG A 124 -7.70 -5.18 -13.16
C ARG A 124 -8.49 -5.41 -11.89
N GLN A 125 -8.21 -4.62 -10.85
CA GLN A 125 -8.90 -4.72 -9.57
C GLN A 125 -8.88 -3.37 -8.86
N ARG A 126 -10.05 -2.92 -8.38
CA ARG A 126 -10.17 -1.76 -7.49
C ARG A 126 -9.31 -1.91 -6.23
N LEU A 127 -8.84 -0.78 -5.71
CA LEU A 127 -8.04 -0.65 -4.50
C LEU A 127 -8.92 -0.17 -3.35
N TYR A 128 -8.78 -0.75 -2.15
CA TYR A 128 -9.63 -0.39 -1.02
C TYR A 128 -8.85 0.03 0.23
N SER A 129 -9.47 0.93 1.00
CA SER A 129 -9.18 1.16 2.40
C SER A 129 -10.09 0.27 3.25
N ARG A 130 -9.51 -0.52 4.15
CA ARG A 130 -10.23 -1.34 5.13
C ARG A 130 -9.89 -0.87 6.53
N ALA A 131 -10.89 -0.35 7.23
CA ALA A 131 -10.77 0.21 8.57
C ALA A 131 -11.28 -0.77 9.63
N PHE A 132 -10.48 -0.96 10.68
CA PHE A 132 -10.82 -1.74 11.86
C PHE A 132 -10.73 -0.84 13.09
N ILE A 133 -11.83 -0.69 13.81
CA ILE A 133 -11.90 0.10 15.04
C ILE A 133 -12.07 -0.83 16.22
N VAL A 134 -11.21 -0.66 17.22
CA VAL A 134 -11.30 -1.33 18.51
C VAL A 134 -11.29 -0.27 19.60
N GLY A 135 -12.30 -0.29 20.47
CA GLY A 135 -12.46 0.65 21.58
C GLY A 135 -12.77 -0.06 22.89
N ASP A 136 -12.47 0.61 24.00
CA ASP A 136 -12.87 0.18 25.33
C ASP A 136 -14.37 0.48 25.55
N VAL A 137 -15.12 -0.47 26.11
CA VAL A 137 -16.57 -0.29 26.35
C VAL A 137 -16.83 0.65 27.53
N ALA A 138 -15.96 0.62 28.56
CA ALA A 138 -16.10 1.44 29.76
C ALA A 138 -15.51 2.84 29.56
N LYS A 139 -14.48 2.98 28.72
CA LYS A 139 -13.85 4.25 28.35
C LYS A 139 -13.85 4.40 26.82
N PRO A 140 -14.97 4.68 26.16
CA PRO A 140 -15.04 4.74 24.70
C PRO A 140 -14.02 5.66 24.04
N ALA A 141 -13.47 6.68 24.71
CA ALA A 141 -12.38 7.50 24.17
C ALA A 141 -11.06 6.73 23.97
N ASP A 142 -10.83 5.69 24.75
CA ASP A 142 -9.73 4.73 24.59
C ASP A 142 -10.06 3.79 23.42
N ARG A 143 -9.70 4.22 22.21
CA ARG A 143 -9.91 3.45 20.99
C ARG A 143 -8.81 3.72 19.98
N PHE A 144 -8.62 2.80 19.03
CA PHE A 144 -7.77 3.01 17.86
C PHE A 144 -8.45 2.59 16.55
N VAL A 145 -7.90 3.10 15.46
CA VAL A 145 -8.23 2.75 14.07
C VAL A 145 -6.99 2.11 13.46
N TYR A 146 -7.13 0.92 12.92
CA TYR A 146 -6.12 0.27 12.09
C TYR A 146 -6.62 0.21 10.65
N LEU A 147 -5.96 0.92 9.74
CA LEU A 147 -6.27 0.89 8.31
C LEU A 147 -5.35 -0.09 7.60
N VAL A 148 -5.90 -0.89 6.68
CA VAL A 148 -5.17 -1.66 5.66
C VAL A 148 -5.54 -1.09 4.29
N LEU A 149 -4.56 -0.47 3.62
CA LEU A 149 -4.74 0.18 2.33
C LEU A 149 -4.12 -0.65 1.21
N ASP A 150 -4.85 -0.87 0.11
CA ASP A 150 -4.32 -1.53 -1.10
C ASP A 150 -3.39 -0.61 -1.91
N ILE A 151 -2.33 -0.11 -1.27
CA ILE A 151 -1.30 0.78 -1.85
C ILE A 151 0.11 0.33 -1.41
N GLN A 152 1.14 1.04 -1.83
CA GLN A 152 2.54 0.69 -1.53
C GLN A 152 2.92 0.91 -0.06
N SER A 153 2.48 1.98 0.60
CA SER A 153 2.86 2.28 1.99
C SER A 153 1.88 3.24 2.65
N GLY A 154 1.87 3.28 3.98
CA GLY A 154 1.45 4.49 4.69
C GLY A 154 2.43 5.64 4.43
N ASP A 155 1.93 6.88 4.41
CA ASP A 155 2.75 8.07 4.13
C ASP A 155 2.31 9.29 4.93
N THR A 156 3.28 10.14 5.27
CA THR A 156 3.10 11.33 6.10
C THR A 156 2.02 12.27 5.53
N ALA A 157 2.00 12.50 4.21
CA ALA A 157 1.02 13.38 3.59
C ALA A 157 -0.39 12.76 3.69
N ILE A 158 -0.53 11.47 3.38
CA ILE A 158 -1.80 10.74 3.50
C ILE A 158 -2.31 10.77 4.94
N ARG A 159 -1.46 10.45 5.91
CA ARG A 159 -1.80 10.47 7.34
C ARG A 159 -2.26 11.86 7.78
N TYR A 160 -1.53 12.92 7.43
CA TYR A 160 -1.96 14.29 7.72
C TYR A 160 -3.26 14.68 7.01
N GLY A 161 -3.48 14.22 5.78
CA GLY A 161 -4.73 14.38 5.05
C GLY A 161 -5.91 13.76 5.79
N ILE A 162 -5.77 12.51 6.23
CA ILE A 162 -6.77 11.79 7.03
C ILE A 162 -7.05 12.52 8.34
N LEU A 163 -6.02 12.91 9.09
CA LEU A 163 -6.20 13.59 10.37
C LEU A 163 -6.88 14.95 10.22
N ARG A 164 -6.56 15.71 9.16
CA ARG A 164 -7.30 16.95 8.82
C ARG A 164 -8.75 16.67 8.45
N GLY A 165 -8.98 15.64 7.64
CA GLY A 165 -10.32 15.23 7.23
C GLY A 165 -11.18 14.83 8.41
N LEU A 166 -10.67 14.01 9.34
CA LEU A 166 -11.36 13.60 10.56
C LEU A 166 -11.74 14.81 11.42
N ARG A 167 -10.85 15.79 11.58
CA ARG A 167 -11.18 17.06 12.25
C ARG A 167 -12.29 17.80 11.53
N ALA A 168 -12.28 17.83 10.20
CA ALA A 168 -13.31 18.48 9.40
C ALA A 168 -14.68 17.77 9.44
N LEU A 169 -14.73 16.46 9.73
CA LEU A 169 -15.99 15.74 9.96
C LEU A 169 -16.71 16.16 11.25
N GLY A 170 -16.03 16.92 12.11
CA GLY A 170 -16.62 17.53 13.31
C GLY A 170 -16.44 16.70 14.58
N PRO A 171 -17.05 17.16 15.70
CA PRO A 171 -16.78 16.64 17.03
C PRO A 171 -16.96 15.13 17.20
N ARG A 172 -17.87 14.50 16.45
CA ARG A 172 -18.11 13.05 16.50
C ARG A 172 -16.85 12.21 16.21
N TYR A 173 -15.87 12.76 15.51
CA TYR A 173 -14.63 12.07 15.13
C TYR A 173 -13.40 12.59 15.89
N SER A 174 -13.56 13.51 16.85
CA SER A 174 -12.44 14.22 17.49
C SER A 174 -11.53 13.34 18.34
N MET A 175 -11.98 12.15 18.74
CA MET A 175 -11.17 11.18 19.47
C MET A 175 -10.06 10.56 18.61
N TYR A 176 -10.20 10.60 17.29
CA TYR A 176 -9.18 10.09 16.36
C TYR A 176 -8.11 11.16 16.12
N GLY A 177 -6.85 10.81 16.38
CA GLY A 177 -5.69 11.68 16.32
C GLY A 177 -4.39 10.90 16.07
N ASP A 178 -3.26 11.55 16.26
CA ASP A 178 -1.94 10.94 16.02
C ASP A 178 -1.72 9.66 16.83
N ASP A 179 -2.11 9.66 18.11
CA ASP A 179 -1.96 8.50 19.00
C ASP A 179 -2.59 7.22 18.45
N ASN A 180 -3.77 7.32 17.84
CA ASN A 180 -4.67 6.18 17.70
C ASN A 180 -5.21 5.93 16.29
N VAL A 181 -4.72 6.63 15.27
CA VAL A 181 -4.91 6.23 13.87
C VAL A 181 -3.63 5.57 13.39
N ALA A 182 -3.71 4.37 12.83
CA ALA A 182 -2.59 3.69 12.18
C ALA A 182 -2.92 3.49 10.69
N VAL A 183 -2.03 3.98 9.82
CA VAL A 183 -2.21 3.91 8.37
C VAL A 183 -1.25 2.87 7.82
N THR A 184 -1.71 1.63 7.63
CA THR A 184 -0.87 0.53 7.14
C THR A 184 -1.27 0.16 5.71
N ALA A 185 -0.37 -0.48 4.97
CA ALA A 185 -0.61 -0.81 3.56
C ALA A 185 -0.30 -2.28 3.25
N THR A 186 -0.92 -2.80 2.19
CA THR A 186 -0.64 -4.14 1.65
C THR A 186 0.68 -4.19 0.89
N HIS A 187 1.31 -3.05 0.64
CA HIS A 187 2.54 -2.94 -0.13
C HIS A 187 2.39 -3.46 -1.56
N SER A 188 1.28 -3.15 -2.22
CA SER A 188 1.08 -3.39 -3.65
C SER A 188 1.98 -2.47 -4.49
N HIS A 189 2.71 -3.05 -5.44
CA HIS A 189 3.51 -2.33 -6.44
C HIS A 189 2.73 -2.04 -7.74
N SER A 190 1.43 -2.36 -7.76
CA SER A 190 0.52 -2.14 -8.90
C SER A 190 -0.57 -1.10 -8.63
N GLY A 191 -0.35 -0.21 -7.64
CA GLY A 191 -1.21 0.95 -7.39
C GLY A 191 -0.68 2.23 -8.07
N PRO A 192 -1.53 3.25 -8.30
CA PRO A 192 -1.08 4.52 -8.86
C PRO A 192 -0.20 5.26 -7.85
N GLY A 193 0.85 5.91 -8.34
CA GLY A 193 1.79 6.68 -7.52
C GLY A 193 1.44 8.16 -7.39
N ALA A 194 2.48 8.96 -7.15
CA ALA A 194 2.42 10.43 -7.04
C ALA A 194 1.67 10.99 -5.81
N TRP A 195 1.72 10.35 -4.64
CA TRP A 195 1.04 10.85 -3.43
C TRP A 195 1.95 10.91 -2.18
N LEU A 196 3.21 10.49 -2.31
CA LEU A 196 4.18 10.44 -1.21
C LEU A 196 4.64 11.84 -0.81
N ASN A 197 4.89 12.06 0.47
CA ASN A 197 5.27 13.36 1.02
C ASN A 197 6.66 13.84 0.61
N TYR A 198 7.63 12.94 0.50
CA TYR A 198 9.03 13.30 0.32
C TYR A 198 9.45 13.25 -1.17
N LEU A 199 10.43 14.08 -1.56
CA LEU A 199 10.77 14.25 -2.98
C LEU A 199 11.33 12.98 -3.64
N LEU A 200 12.21 12.24 -2.96
CA LEU A 200 12.94 11.13 -3.59
C LEU A 200 12.00 10.12 -4.26
N PRO A 201 10.95 9.59 -3.60
CA PRO A 201 10.05 8.65 -4.23
C PRO A 201 9.05 9.31 -5.22
N GLN A 202 8.94 10.64 -5.26
CA GLN A 202 8.16 11.34 -6.29
C GLN A 202 8.88 11.43 -7.65
N ILE A 203 10.19 11.14 -7.72
CA ILE A 203 10.98 11.31 -8.94
C ILE A 203 10.47 10.42 -10.09
N PRO A 204 10.25 9.10 -9.90
CA PRO A 204 9.70 8.23 -10.96
C PRO A 204 8.32 8.68 -11.43
N SER A 205 7.48 9.14 -10.49
CA SER A 205 6.14 9.62 -10.77
C SER A 205 6.08 11.04 -11.33
N LYS A 206 7.22 11.71 -11.50
CA LYS A 206 7.33 13.09 -11.98
C LYS A 206 6.62 14.11 -11.09
N GLY A 207 6.54 13.82 -9.78
CA GLY A 207 5.98 14.71 -8.77
C GLY A 207 4.76 14.16 -8.06
N PHE A 208 3.92 15.08 -7.57
CA PHE A 208 2.74 14.83 -6.75
C PHE A 208 1.45 15.10 -7.54
N ASP A 209 0.53 14.15 -7.55
CA ASP A 209 -0.80 14.22 -8.16
C ASP A 209 -1.88 14.36 -7.08
N ARG A 210 -2.65 15.44 -7.16
CA ARG A 210 -3.70 15.72 -6.17
C ARG A 210 -4.88 14.76 -6.27
N GLN A 211 -5.13 14.16 -7.43
CA GLN A 211 -6.22 13.21 -7.63
C GLN A 211 -5.88 11.86 -6.98
N SER A 212 -4.65 11.37 -7.12
CA SER A 212 -4.13 10.22 -6.35
C SER A 212 -4.23 10.46 -4.85
N PHE A 213 -3.71 11.59 -4.38
CA PHE A 213 -3.73 11.94 -2.96
C PHE A 213 -5.16 11.99 -2.38
N ARG A 214 -6.09 12.67 -3.07
CA ARG A 214 -7.48 12.81 -2.61
C ARG A 214 -8.24 11.50 -2.63
N ALA A 215 -8.06 10.66 -3.66
CA ALA A 215 -8.71 9.35 -3.72
C ALA A 215 -8.41 8.51 -2.48
N ILE A 216 -7.13 8.48 -2.07
CA ILE A 216 -6.69 7.76 -0.88
C ILE A 216 -7.26 8.40 0.39
N VAL A 217 -7.12 9.72 0.58
CA VAL A 217 -7.59 10.41 1.79
C VAL A 217 -9.10 10.30 1.95
N ASP A 218 -9.87 10.60 0.92
CA ASP A 218 -11.33 10.61 0.96
C ASP A 218 -11.88 9.19 1.16
N GLY A 219 -11.31 8.18 0.51
CA GLY A 219 -11.67 6.79 0.73
C GLY A 219 -11.32 6.31 2.15
N CYS A 220 -10.17 6.71 2.71
CA CYS A 220 -9.85 6.41 4.11
C CYS A 220 -10.83 7.07 5.09
N LEU A 221 -11.24 8.31 4.84
CA LEU A 221 -12.25 8.98 5.67
C LEU A 221 -13.60 8.25 5.59
N LEU A 222 -13.97 7.76 4.41
CA LEU A 222 -15.20 7.01 4.20
C LEU A 222 -15.16 5.63 4.88
N SER A 223 -14.05 4.89 4.79
CA SER A 223 -13.91 3.60 5.48
C SER A 223 -13.94 3.77 7.00
N ILE A 224 -13.26 4.80 7.55
CA ILE A 224 -13.31 5.13 8.98
C ILE A 224 -14.73 5.52 9.40
N ARG A 225 -15.43 6.32 8.60
CA ARG A 225 -16.83 6.67 8.85
C ARG A 225 -17.70 5.43 8.92
N ARG A 226 -17.63 4.55 7.92
CA ARG A 226 -18.39 3.28 7.87
C ARG A 226 -18.09 2.39 9.08
N ALA A 227 -16.83 2.32 9.51
CA ALA A 227 -16.42 1.58 10.70
C ALA A 227 -16.93 2.24 12.00
N HIS A 228 -16.84 3.57 12.12
CA HIS A 228 -17.29 4.30 13.30
C HIS A 228 -18.81 4.25 13.45
N GLU A 229 -19.56 4.37 12.35
CA GLU A 229 -21.03 4.35 12.35
C GLU A 229 -21.60 2.94 12.56
N SER A 230 -20.78 1.89 12.44
CA SER A 230 -21.13 0.50 12.74
C SER A 230 -20.60 0.01 14.11
N LEU A 231 -20.10 0.92 14.96
CA LEU A 231 -19.55 0.55 16.26
C LEU A 231 -20.60 -0.11 17.16
N GLU A 232 -20.27 -1.28 17.67
CA GLU A 232 -21.08 -1.98 18.67
C GLU A 232 -20.25 -2.88 19.59
N PRO A 233 -20.78 -3.29 20.75
CA PRO A 233 -20.12 -4.25 21.61
C PRO A 233 -19.90 -5.59 20.91
N GLY A 234 -18.69 -6.13 21.05
CA GLY A 234 -18.27 -7.37 20.43
C GLY A 234 -17.06 -7.99 21.13
N GLN A 235 -16.67 -9.17 20.66
CA GLN A 235 -15.57 -9.95 21.19
C GLN A 235 -14.55 -10.24 20.10
N LEU A 236 -13.29 -10.33 20.53
CA LEU A 236 -12.16 -10.59 19.65
C LEU A 236 -11.62 -12.00 19.92
N THR A 237 -11.31 -12.72 18.84
CA THR A 237 -10.60 -14.00 18.91
C THR A 237 -9.37 -13.93 18.01
N ILE A 238 -8.20 -14.25 18.56
CA ILE A 238 -6.93 -14.31 17.86
C ILE A 238 -6.47 -15.75 17.67
N GLY A 239 -5.88 -16.06 16.52
CA GLY A 239 -5.25 -17.34 16.25
C GLY A 239 -4.17 -17.22 15.20
N SER A 240 -3.39 -18.28 15.02
CA SER A 240 -2.32 -18.33 14.03
C SER A 240 -2.31 -19.67 13.28
N THR A 241 -1.76 -19.65 12.06
CA THR A 241 -1.56 -20.83 11.23
C THR A 241 -0.28 -20.69 10.42
N LYS A 242 0.32 -21.81 10.04
CA LYS A 242 1.41 -21.83 9.06
C LYS A 242 0.84 -21.67 7.65
N LEU A 243 1.47 -20.81 6.86
CA LEU A 243 1.24 -20.62 5.44
C LEU A 243 2.58 -20.78 4.71
N LEU A 244 2.79 -21.97 4.17
CA LEU A 244 3.99 -22.32 3.41
C LEU A 244 3.82 -21.99 1.93
N GLY A 245 4.94 -21.73 1.25
CA GLY A 245 4.95 -21.50 -0.19
C GLY A 245 4.22 -20.22 -0.64
N ALA A 246 3.98 -19.27 0.25
CA ALA A 246 3.48 -17.94 -0.14
C ALA A 246 4.57 -16.88 -0.19
N GLY A 247 5.80 -17.22 0.24
CA GLY A 247 6.96 -16.35 0.09
C GLY A 247 8.29 -17.12 0.15
N ILE A 248 9.35 -16.50 -0.36
CA ILE A 248 10.74 -16.97 -0.29
C ILE A 248 11.67 -15.81 0.10
N ASN A 249 12.78 -16.10 0.80
CA ASN A 249 13.71 -15.04 1.18
C ASN A 249 14.51 -14.57 -0.05
N ARG A 250 14.37 -13.29 -0.40
CA ARG A 250 15.03 -12.67 -1.55
C ARG A 250 16.45 -12.17 -1.28
N SER A 251 16.87 -12.21 -0.02
CA SER A 251 18.22 -11.85 0.42
C SER A 251 18.75 -12.89 1.42
N LEU A 252 18.57 -14.18 1.09
CA LEU A 252 18.93 -15.30 1.96
C LEU A 252 20.40 -15.24 2.42
N PHE A 253 21.32 -14.79 1.56
CA PHE A 253 22.72 -14.57 1.94
C PHE A 253 22.88 -13.57 3.10
N SER A 254 22.05 -12.52 3.16
CA SER A 254 22.01 -11.58 4.29
C SER A 254 21.36 -12.20 5.53
N TYR A 255 20.27 -12.96 5.37
CA TYR A 255 19.65 -13.68 6.49
C TYR A 255 20.66 -14.61 7.18
N LEU A 256 21.49 -15.33 6.42
CA LEU A 256 22.52 -16.24 6.94
C LEU A 256 23.63 -15.54 7.74
N ALA A 257 23.78 -14.22 7.61
CA ALA A 257 24.72 -13.44 8.42
C ALA A 257 24.25 -13.28 9.88
N ASN A 258 22.96 -13.46 10.16
CA ASN A 258 22.46 -13.50 11.54
C ASN A 258 23.05 -14.71 12.29
N PRO A 259 23.24 -14.61 13.63
CA PRO A 259 23.84 -15.67 14.44
C PRO A 259 23.17 -17.04 14.23
N GLU A 260 23.97 -18.08 14.03
CA GLU A 260 23.47 -19.43 13.76
C GLU A 260 22.54 -19.94 14.88
N ALA A 261 22.93 -19.70 16.14
CA ALA A 261 22.11 -20.07 17.30
C ALA A 261 20.73 -19.40 17.30
N GLU A 262 20.62 -18.18 16.77
CA GLU A 262 19.33 -17.50 16.63
C GLU A 262 18.51 -18.09 15.47
N ARG A 263 19.14 -18.31 14.31
CA ARG A 263 18.48 -18.89 13.14
C ARG A 263 17.95 -20.30 13.41
N ALA A 264 18.68 -21.11 14.18
CA ALA A 264 18.30 -22.47 14.54
C ALA A 264 16.96 -22.55 15.31
N ARG A 265 16.52 -21.46 15.96
CA ARG A 265 15.23 -21.38 16.67
C ARG A 265 14.02 -21.45 15.74
N TYR A 266 14.22 -21.15 14.45
CA TYR A 266 13.15 -21.03 13.45
C TYR A 266 13.22 -22.10 12.37
N ASN A 267 14.26 -22.93 12.35
CA ASN A 267 14.38 -24.03 11.42
C ASN A 267 13.56 -25.23 11.92
N VAL A 268 12.38 -25.42 11.34
CA VAL A 268 11.40 -26.43 11.79
C VAL A 268 11.43 -27.67 10.89
N SER A 269 11.53 -27.49 9.57
CA SER A 269 11.53 -28.57 8.58
C SER A 269 12.24 -28.15 7.29
N THR A 270 12.31 -29.05 6.30
CA THR A 270 12.84 -28.72 4.97
C THR A 270 12.01 -27.68 4.23
N ASP A 271 10.70 -27.60 4.51
CA ASP A 271 9.76 -26.68 3.87
C ASP A 271 9.53 -25.41 4.70
N ASP A 272 10.00 -25.38 5.96
CA ASP A 272 9.99 -24.25 6.89
C ASP A 272 11.38 -24.13 7.53
N ASP A 273 12.36 -23.73 6.71
CA ASP A 273 13.77 -23.58 7.07
C ASP A 273 14.05 -22.34 7.96
N GLY A 274 13.00 -21.58 8.26
CA GLY A 274 13.04 -20.37 9.06
C GLY A 274 13.57 -19.14 8.32
N SER A 275 13.95 -19.23 7.05
CA SER A 275 14.46 -18.08 6.28
C SER A 275 13.41 -17.00 6.02
N VAL A 276 12.13 -17.37 6.05
CA VAL A 276 10.99 -16.45 6.04
C VAL A 276 10.09 -16.74 7.23
N GLU A 277 9.26 -15.78 7.62
CA GLU A 277 8.21 -16.04 8.60
C GLU A 277 6.95 -16.57 7.92
N THR A 278 6.54 -17.76 8.34
CA THR A 278 5.43 -18.52 7.75
C THR A 278 4.15 -18.43 8.57
N ASP A 279 4.17 -17.73 9.71
CA ASP A 279 3.01 -17.57 10.58
C ASP A 279 2.08 -16.47 10.07
N MET A 280 0.86 -16.86 9.69
CA MET A 280 -0.26 -15.93 9.51
C MET A 280 -1.00 -15.82 10.83
N THR A 281 -1.05 -14.61 11.40
CA THR A 281 -1.87 -14.31 12.59
C THR A 281 -3.16 -13.63 12.16
N LEU A 282 -4.29 -14.00 12.76
CA LEU A 282 -5.63 -13.54 12.41
C LEU A 282 -6.38 -13.08 13.67
N LEU A 283 -7.04 -11.93 13.57
CA LEU A 283 -7.93 -11.35 14.57
C LEU A 283 -9.36 -11.30 14.00
N SER A 284 -10.30 -11.98 14.65
CA SER A 284 -11.70 -12.04 14.26
C SER A 284 -12.56 -11.08 15.09
N PHE A 285 -13.44 -10.36 14.41
CA PHE A 285 -14.36 -9.38 14.99
C PHE A 285 -15.77 -9.97 15.01
N ARG A 286 -16.24 -10.35 16.20
CA ARG A 286 -17.57 -10.93 16.39
C ARG A 286 -18.45 -10.03 17.23
N ARG A 287 -19.65 -9.72 16.75
CA ARG A 287 -20.63 -8.93 17.49
C ARG A 287 -21.16 -9.68 18.70
N ALA A 288 -21.44 -8.96 19.78
CA ALA A 288 -22.07 -9.54 20.96
C ALA A 288 -23.59 -9.67 20.78
N SER A 289 -24.20 -8.77 19.99
CA SER A 289 -25.65 -8.67 19.77
C SER A 289 -26.25 -9.92 19.12
N ASP A 290 -25.62 -10.42 18.06
CA ASP A 290 -26.14 -11.53 17.24
C ASP A 290 -25.12 -12.64 16.97
N ARG A 291 -23.93 -12.55 17.57
CA ARG A 291 -22.82 -13.50 17.39
C ARG A 291 -22.30 -13.60 15.96
N ARG A 292 -22.63 -12.65 15.07
CA ARG A 292 -22.12 -12.64 13.69
C ARG A 292 -20.72 -12.03 13.61
N ASN A 293 -19.88 -12.61 12.76
CA ASN A 293 -18.55 -12.06 12.46
C ASN A 293 -18.67 -10.97 11.40
N ILE A 294 -18.16 -9.78 11.69
CA ILE A 294 -18.24 -8.62 10.80
C ILE A 294 -16.96 -8.39 9.99
N GLY A 295 -15.84 -8.90 10.49
CA GLY A 295 -14.58 -8.80 9.77
C GLY A 295 -13.44 -9.63 10.36
N LEU A 296 -12.37 -9.71 9.59
CA LEU A 296 -11.12 -10.40 9.92
C LEU A 296 -9.95 -9.50 9.56
N LEU A 297 -8.95 -9.44 10.42
CA LEU A 297 -7.69 -8.75 10.16
C LEU A 297 -6.54 -9.75 10.30
N THR A 298 -5.71 -9.88 9.28
CA THR A 298 -4.56 -10.80 9.25
C THR A 298 -3.23 -10.05 9.15
N TRP A 299 -2.17 -10.64 9.68
CA TRP A 299 -0.78 -10.23 9.48
C TRP A 299 0.01 -11.40 8.92
N PHE A 300 0.60 -11.21 7.75
CA PHE A 300 1.44 -12.21 7.10
C PHE A 300 2.45 -11.54 6.17
N PRO A 301 3.76 -11.86 6.25
CA PRO A 301 4.79 -11.19 5.45
C PRO A 301 4.90 -11.80 4.05
N THR A 302 4.56 -11.03 3.02
CA THR A 302 4.78 -11.39 1.61
C THR A 302 4.64 -10.13 0.77
N HIS A 303 5.69 -9.69 0.07
CA HIS A 303 5.63 -8.48 -0.77
C HIS A 303 4.46 -8.50 -1.77
N GLY A 304 3.87 -7.33 -2.05
CA GLY A 304 2.89 -7.14 -3.12
C GLY A 304 3.57 -6.92 -4.49
N THR A 305 4.39 -7.87 -4.90
CA THR A 305 5.21 -7.87 -6.13
C THR A 305 4.98 -9.12 -6.98
N SER A 306 3.77 -9.69 -6.92
CA SER A 306 3.41 -10.81 -7.80
C SER A 306 3.11 -10.31 -9.22
N MET A 307 2.45 -9.16 -9.34
CA MET A 307 2.36 -8.44 -10.61
C MET A 307 3.75 -7.86 -10.93
N GLN A 308 4.27 -8.16 -12.11
CA GLN A 308 5.64 -7.79 -12.52
C GLN A 308 5.74 -6.31 -12.92
N ALA A 309 6.96 -5.75 -13.01
CA ALA A 309 7.13 -4.33 -13.36
C ALA A 309 6.69 -3.97 -14.80
N ASN A 310 6.54 -4.96 -15.70
CA ASN A 310 5.96 -4.76 -17.03
C ASN A 310 4.41 -4.70 -17.01
N ASN A 311 3.76 -4.99 -15.88
CA ASN A 311 2.32 -4.78 -15.70
C ASN A 311 2.00 -3.28 -15.76
N THR A 312 0.86 -2.97 -16.39
CA THR A 312 0.32 -1.60 -16.48
C THR A 312 -1.14 -1.48 -16.02
N LEU A 313 -1.76 -2.58 -15.55
CA LEU A 313 -3.11 -2.55 -14.99
C LEU A 313 -3.08 -2.40 -13.47
N ILE A 314 -3.88 -1.48 -12.95
CA ILE A 314 -3.96 -1.24 -11.51
C ILE A 314 -4.57 -2.45 -10.79
N SER A 315 -3.97 -2.87 -9.68
CA SER A 315 -4.48 -3.95 -8.82
C SER A 315 -3.96 -3.87 -7.38
N GLY A 316 -4.68 -4.51 -6.45
CA GLY A 316 -4.26 -4.64 -5.04
C GLY A 316 -3.18 -5.71 -4.81
N ASP A 317 -2.63 -6.29 -5.88
CA ASP A 317 -1.71 -7.43 -5.89
C ASP A 317 -2.24 -8.61 -5.05
N ASN A 318 -1.37 -9.52 -4.60
CA ASN A 318 -1.76 -10.80 -4.01
C ASN A 318 -2.62 -10.64 -2.74
N LYS A 319 -2.38 -9.60 -1.93
CA LYS A 319 -3.18 -9.30 -0.73
C LYS A 319 -4.54 -8.70 -1.06
N GLY A 320 -4.64 -7.86 -2.08
CA GLY A 320 -5.92 -7.36 -2.59
C GLY A 320 -6.78 -8.50 -3.14
N VAL A 321 -6.18 -9.43 -3.89
CA VAL A 321 -6.84 -10.68 -4.33
C VAL A 321 -7.34 -11.50 -3.15
N ALA A 322 -6.48 -11.75 -2.15
CA ALA A 322 -6.85 -12.53 -0.97
C ALA A 322 -8.02 -11.91 -0.20
N ALA A 323 -7.99 -10.58 -0.04
CA ALA A 323 -9.05 -9.82 0.60
C ALA A 323 -10.37 -9.93 -0.16
N ASP A 324 -10.35 -9.72 -1.48
CA ASP A 324 -11.53 -9.79 -2.33
C ASP A 324 -12.18 -11.19 -2.31
N MET A 325 -11.38 -12.25 -2.46
CA MET A 325 -11.86 -13.63 -2.37
C MET A 325 -12.53 -13.92 -1.02
N LEU A 326 -11.91 -13.48 0.08
CA LEU A 326 -12.44 -13.67 1.43
C LEU A 326 -13.75 -12.91 1.63
N GLU A 327 -13.79 -11.65 1.24
CA GLU A 327 -14.95 -10.76 1.39
C GLU A 327 -16.15 -11.27 0.60
N LYS A 328 -15.96 -11.63 -0.68
CA LYS A 328 -17.02 -12.19 -1.53
C LYS A 328 -17.55 -13.50 -0.96
N ARG A 329 -16.64 -14.42 -0.58
CA ARG A 329 -17.03 -15.72 -0.03
C ARG A 329 -17.81 -15.58 1.27
N LEU A 330 -17.28 -14.83 2.23
CA LEU A 330 -17.89 -14.73 3.56
C LEU A 330 -19.14 -13.84 3.55
N SER A 331 -19.20 -12.80 2.73
CA SER A 331 -20.42 -12.01 2.61
C SER A 331 -21.58 -12.84 2.05
N ALA A 332 -21.32 -13.69 1.06
CA ALA A 332 -22.30 -14.62 0.53
C ALA A 332 -22.71 -15.70 1.55
N GLU A 333 -21.74 -16.30 2.25
CA GLU A 333 -21.98 -17.36 3.24
C GLU A 333 -22.73 -16.86 4.47
N LEU A 334 -22.45 -15.64 4.93
CA LEU A 334 -23.05 -15.04 6.12
C LEU A 334 -24.32 -14.22 5.83
N GLY A 335 -24.59 -13.89 4.56
CA GLY A 335 -25.75 -13.10 4.14
C GLY A 335 -25.71 -11.63 4.57
N HIS A 336 -24.52 -11.07 4.81
CA HIS A 336 -24.33 -9.65 5.13
C HIS A 336 -22.92 -9.18 4.74
N PRO A 337 -22.67 -7.86 4.63
CA PRO A 337 -21.33 -7.35 4.30
C PRO A 337 -20.26 -7.79 5.30
N PHE A 338 -19.08 -8.10 4.78
CA PHE A 338 -17.92 -8.55 5.54
C PHE A 338 -16.66 -7.81 5.10
N VAL A 339 -15.76 -7.49 6.05
CA VAL A 339 -14.48 -6.80 5.75
C VAL A 339 -13.28 -7.71 6.06
N GLY A 340 -12.45 -7.96 5.05
CA GLY A 340 -11.27 -8.84 5.13
C GLY A 340 -9.97 -8.06 4.96
N GLY A 341 -9.25 -7.80 6.05
CA GLY A 341 -7.97 -7.09 6.05
C GLY A 341 -6.79 -8.04 5.96
N PHE A 342 -5.94 -7.84 4.95
CA PHE A 342 -4.67 -8.56 4.79
C PHE A 342 -3.52 -7.59 5.00
N SER A 343 -3.16 -7.35 6.27
CA SER A 343 -1.99 -6.54 6.60
C SER A 343 -0.71 -7.29 6.22
N GLN A 344 0.28 -6.51 5.81
CA GLN A 344 1.65 -6.96 5.82
C GLN A 344 2.16 -7.17 7.24
N ALA A 345 3.27 -7.90 7.34
CA ALA A 345 4.06 -8.03 8.54
C ALA A 345 5.51 -7.56 8.29
N ASN A 346 6.50 -8.32 8.73
CA ASN A 346 7.93 -8.10 8.46
C ASN A 346 8.34 -8.70 7.11
N MET A 347 7.91 -8.07 6.02
CA MET A 347 8.06 -8.59 4.64
C MET A 347 9.31 -8.11 3.89
N GLY A 348 10.21 -7.35 4.53
CA GLY A 348 11.27 -6.61 3.84
C GLY A 348 12.19 -7.46 2.94
N ASP A 349 12.39 -8.73 3.27
CA ASP A 349 13.18 -9.67 2.49
C ASP A 349 12.35 -10.86 1.95
N VAL A 350 11.02 -10.76 1.91
CA VAL A 350 10.11 -11.85 1.51
C VAL A 350 9.44 -11.54 0.17
N SER A 351 9.79 -12.32 -0.85
CA SER A 351 9.23 -12.24 -2.21
C SER A 351 8.08 -13.25 -2.40
N PRO A 352 6.98 -12.89 -3.10
CA PRO A 352 5.93 -13.83 -3.49
C PRO A 352 6.32 -14.74 -4.67
N ASN A 353 7.47 -14.50 -5.30
CA ASN A 353 7.94 -15.19 -6.49
C ASN A 353 8.69 -16.47 -6.09
N VAL A 354 7.92 -17.43 -5.57
CA VAL A 354 8.38 -18.60 -4.81
C VAL A 354 9.21 -19.62 -5.59
N MET A 355 9.33 -19.51 -6.92
CA MET A 355 10.17 -20.42 -7.70
C MET A 355 11.66 -20.05 -7.66
N GLY A 356 12.01 -18.84 -7.20
CA GLY A 356 13.40 -18.39 -7.13
C GLY A 356 13.85 -17.54 -8.31
N ALA A 357 15.12 -17.11 -8.25
CA ALA A 357 15.74 -16.16 -9.16
C ALA A 357 16.49 -16.88 -10.27
N PHE A 358 16.24 -16.52 -11.53
CA PHE A 358 16.88 -17.14 -12.68
C PHE A 358 17.37 -16.11 -13.69
N CYS A 359 18.40 -16.50 -14.44
CA CYS A 359 18.99 -15.69 -15.48
C CYS A 359 18.19 -15.77 -16.79
N GLU A 360 17.74 -14.60 -17.26
CA GLU A 360 17.09 -14.40 -18.54
C GLU A 360 18.10 -14.06 -19.66
N ASP A 361 19.26 -14.73 -19.63
CA ASP A 361 20.30 -14.65 -20.67
C ASP A 361 20.25 -15.84 -21.65
N GLY A 362 19.26 -16.72 -21.49
CA GLY A 362 19.10 -17.97 -22.25
C GLY A 362 19.69 -19.20 -21.55
N SER A 363 20.45 -19.04 -20.46
CA SER A 363 21.01 -20.17 -19.70
C SER A 363 19.95 -20.89 -18.85
N GLY A 364 18.98 -20.14 -18.31
CA GLY A 364 18.03 -20.68 -17.33
C GLY A 364 18.68 -21.07 -15.99
N GLU A 365 19.92 -20.66 -15.75
CA GLU A 365 20.63 -20.91 -14.49
C GLU A 365 20.06 -20.05 -13.36
N ARG A 366 20.24 -20.51 -12.11
CA ARG A 366 19.91 -19.70 -10.93
C ARG A 366 20.86 -18.51 -10.85
N CYS A 367 20.34 -17.37 -10.41
CA CYS A 367 21.20 -16.22 -10.14
C CYS A 367 22.22 -16.55 -9.04
N ARG A 368 23.37 -15.89 -9.10
CA ARG A 368 24.40 -16.00 -8.07
C ARG A 368 23.85 -15.60 -6.70
N PHE A 369 24.14 -16.44 -5.71
CA PHE A 369 23.53 -16.39 -4.38
C PHE A 369 23.85 -15.12 -3.59
N GLU A 370 25.09 -14.63 -3.70
CA GLU A 370 25.61 -13.55 -2.90
C GLU A 370 25.14 -12.18 -3.39
N ASP A 371 25.14 -11.95 -4.71
CA ASP A 371 24.97 -10.64 -5.33
C ASP A 371 23.82 -10.52 -6.35
N SER A 372 23.07 -11.62 -6.57
CA SER A 372 21.94 -11.68 -7.50
C SER A 372 22.29 -11.28 -8.94
N THR A 373 23.46 -11.70 -9.40
CA THR A 373 23.90 -11.46 -10.78
C THR A 373 23.95 -12.74 -11.61
N CYS A 374 24.00 -12.58 -12.92
CA CYS A 374 24.17 -13.67 -13.88
C CYS A 374 25.65 -13.93 -14.22
N SER A 375 25.89 -14.83 -15.18
CA SER A 375 27.22 -15.21 -15.67
C SER A 375 28.05 -14.01 -16.15
N ASP A 376 27.37 -12.97 -16.66
CA ASP A 376 27.95 -11.70 -17.12
C ASP A 376 28.28 -10.70 -16.00
N GLY A 377 27.97 -11.05 -14.74
CA GLY A 377 28.19 -10.19 -13.58
C GLY A 377 27.14 -9.09 -13.40
N ARG A 378 26.03 -9.11 -14.15
CA ARG A 378 24.98 -8.08 -14.09
C ARG A 378 23.72 -8.58 -13.39
N VAL A 379 23.02 -7.67 -12.72
CA VAL A 379 21.72 -7.95 -12.07
C VAL A 379 20.55 -7.86 -13.04
N SER A 380 20.68 -7.12 -14.15
CA SER A 380 19.56 -6.73 -15.03
C SER A 380 18.80 -7.89 -15.65
N ARG A 381 19.40 -9.09 -15.66
CA ARG A 381 18.81 -10.33 -16.19
C ARG A 381 18.44 -11.34 -15.11
N CYS A 382 18.68 -11.04 -13.85
CA CYS A 382 18.31 -11.91 -12.74
C CYS A 382 16.87 -11.60 -12.30
N ARG A 383 15.90 -12.44 -12.69
CA ARG A 383 14.48 -12.21 -12.37
C ARG A 383 13.86 -13.34 -11.57
N ALA A 384 12.98 -12.94 -10.65
CA ALA A 384 12.16 -13.84 -9.86
C ALA A 384 11.05 -14.45 -10.70
N ARG A 385 10.70 -15.70 -10.38
CA ARG A 385 9.61 -16.42 -11.04
C ARG A 385 8.52 -16.77 -10.04
N GLY A 386 7.30 -16.35 -10.34
CA GLY A 386 6.11 -16.73 -9.60
C GLY A 386 5.55 -18.08 -10.07
N PRO A 387 4.58 -18.65 -9.33
CA PRO A 387 4.02 -19.98 -9.64
C PRO A 387 3.23 -20.05 -10.95
N GLY A 388 2.86 -18.90 -11.55
CA GLY A 388 2.14 -18.79 -12.82
C GLY A 388 3.05 -18.64 -14.06
N LEU A 389 4.34 -19.01 -13.99
CA LEU A 389 5.33 -18.79 -15.07
C LEU A 389 4.93 -19.33 -16.46
N ALA A 390 4.04 -20.32 -16.53
CA ALA A 390 3.63 -20.94 -17.79
C ALA A 390 2.93 -19.96 -18.75
N VAL A 391 2.40 -18.83 -18.23
CA VAL A 391 1.69 -17.81 -19.00
C VAL A 391 2.42 -16.48 -18.85
N ASP A 392 2.69 -15.80 -19.96
CA ASP A 392 3.18 -14.41 -19.94
C ASP A 392 1.99 -13.45 -19.83
N ASP A 393 1.50 -13.26 -18.61
CA ASP A 393 0.39 -12.36 -18.27
C ASP A 393 0.83 -11.24 -17.30
N HIS A 394 2.11 -10.90 -17.35
CA HIS A 394 2.73 -9.89 -16.49
C HIS A 394 2.57 -10.17 -14.98
N GLY A 395 2.48 -11.45 -14.61
CA GLY A 395 2.41 -11.91 -13.23
C GLY A 395 0.99 -12.07 -12.67
N ALA A 396 -0.06 -11.85 -13.47
CA ALA A 396 -1.44 -11.95 -13.02
C ALA A 396 -1.79 -13.34 -12.48
N SER A 397 -1.40 -14.42 -13.17
CA SER A 397 -1.63 -15.80 -12.71
C SER A 397 -0.87 -16.10 -11.42
N SER A 398 0.37 -15.60 -11.31
CA SER A 398 1.16 -15.72 -10.08
C SER A 398 0.52 -14.96 -8.91
N CYS A 399 -0.01 -13.76 -9.19
CA CYS A 399 -0.70 -12.92 -8.23
C CYS A 399 -1.98 -13.58 -7.71
N LEU A 400 -2.79 -14.13 -8.62
CA LEU A 400 -4.00 -14.85 -8.29
C LEU A 400 -3.70 -16.07 -7.40
N GLU A 401 -2.68 -16.86 -7.75
CA GLU A 401 -2.29 -18.06 -7.00
C GLU A 401 -1.75 -17.73 -5.60
N ILE A 402 -0.87 -16.74 -5.45
CA ILE A 402 -0.36 -16.33 -4.12
C ILE A 402 -1.47 -15.71 -3.27
N GLY A 403 -2.38 -14.94 -3.89
CA GLY A 403 -3.58 -14.43 -3.21
C GLY A 403 -4.50 -15.55 -2.75
N ARG A 404 -4.74 -16.56 -3.59
CA ARG A 404 -5.53 -17.75 -3.25
C ARG A 404 -4.95 -18.51 -2.06
N ARG A 405 -3.62 -18.70 -1.99
CA ARG A 405 -2.95 -19.34 -0.85
C ARG A 405 -3.19 -18.59 0.47
N GLN A 406 -3.05 -17.26 0.44
CA GLN A 406 -3.32 -16.40 1.61
C GLN A 406 -4.80 -16.46 2.02
N TYR A 407 -5.72 -16.35 1.05
CA TYR A 407 -7.16 -16.48 1.29
C TYR A 407 -7.52 -17.83 1.94
N GLN A 408 -7.01 -18.93 1.40
CA GLN A 408 -7.30 -20.28 1.91
C GLN A 408 -6.83 -20.44 3.35
N ALA A 409 -5.60 -20.04 3.66
CA ALA A 409 -5.07 -20.10 5.02
C ALA A 409 -5.90 -19.25 6.00
N ALA A 410 -6.29 -18.03 5.60
CA ALA A 410 -7.14 -17.16 6.41
C ALA A 410 -8.55 -17.75 6.61
N SER A 411 -9.15 -18.31 5.55
CA SER A 411 -10.48 -18.92 5.59
C SER A 411 -10.50 -20.16 6.50
N ASP A 412 -9.50 -21.03 6.39
CA ASP A 412 -9.37 -22.22 7.23
C ASP A 412 -9.10 -21.87 8.69
N LEU A 413 -8.24 -20.87 8.94
CA LEU A 413 -7.99 -20.37 10.28
C LEU A 413 -9.25 -19.73 10.88
N TYR A 414 -9.98 -18.92 10.11
CA TYR A 414 -11.26 -18.35 10.53
C TYR A 414 -12.26 -19.43 10.97
N ARG A 415 -12.47 -20.49 10.18
CA ARG A 415 -13.38 -21.59 10.55
C ARG A 415 -12.98 -22.29 11.85
N ARG A 416 -11.68 -22.34 12.19
CA ARG A 416 -11.19 -22.88 13.47
C ARG A 416 -11.41 -21.89 14.61
N VAL A 417 -11.04 -20.63 14.41
CA VAL A 417 -11.10 -19.56 15.41
C VAL A 417 -12.55 -19.21 15.78
N ASP A 418 -13.48 -19.25 14.82
CA ASP A 418 -14.89 -18.94 15.08
C ASP A 418 -15.57 -19.93 16.04
N ARG A 419 -15.11 -21.19 16.03
CA ARG A 419 -15.56 -22.24 16.95
C ARG A 419 -14.99 -22.10 18.36
N GLN A 420 -14.02 -21.21 18.56
CA GLN A 420 -13.38 -21.02 19.86
C GLN A 420 -14.08 -19.90 20.67
N PRO A 421 -14.06 -20.01 22.01
CA PRO A 421 -14.39 -18.87 22.86
C PRO A 421 -13.45 -17.70 22.57
N ALA A 422 -13.97 -16.47 22.73
CA ALA A 422 -13.15 -15.27 22.64
C ALA A 422 -11.97 -15.36 23.62
N ASN A 423 -10.77 -15.17 23.09
CA ASN A 423 -9.51 -15.36 23.81
C ASN A 423 -8.69 -14.07 23.92
N VAL A 424 -9.10 -12.97 23.29
CA VAL A 424 -8.56 -11.63 23.58
C VAL A 424 -9.33 -11.05 24.76
N ARG A 425 -8.65 -10.86 25.89
CA ARG A 425 -9.28 -10.56 27.19
C ARG A 425 -8.48 -9.53 27.99
N GLY A 426 -9.09 -9.04 29.06
CA GLY A 426 -8.54 -8.03 29.94
C GLY A 426 -8.82 -6.60 29.48
N ASP A 427 -8.66 -5.67 30.41
CA ASP A 427 -8.76 -4.24 30.14
C ASP A 427 -7.53 -3.75 29.34
N GLY A 428 -7.67 -2.57 28.73
CA GLY A 428 -6.53 -1.87 28.12
C GLY A 428 -6.57 -1.84 26.59
N VAL A 429 -7.64 -1.25 26.03
CA VAL A 429 -7.54 -0.67 24.69
C VAL A 429 -6.72 0.61 24.81
N LYS A 430 -5.49 0.62 24.30
CA LYS A 430 -4.60 1.78 24.39
C LYS A 430 -3.85 2.00 23.09
N ALA A 431 -3.49 3.24 22.85
CA ALA A 431 -2.75 3.64 21.68
C ALA A 431 -1.71 4.68 22.09
N PHE A 432 -0.50 4.53 21.56
CA PHE A 432 0.61 5.43 21.77
C PHE A 432 1.19 5.83 20.43
N HIS A 433 1.48 7.12 20.24
CA HIS A 433 2.29 7.62 19.14
C HIS A 433 3.21 8.74 19.61
N ARG A 434 4.47 8.74 19.16
CA ARG A 434 5.32 9.94 19.18
C ARG A 434 6.15 10.00 17.91
N PHE A 435 6.43 11.22 17.47
CA PHE A 435 7.45 11.43 16.45
C PHE A 435 8.85 11.32 17.08
N HIS A 436 9.77 10.74 16.34
CA HIS A 436 11.14 10.56 16.78
C HIS A 436 12.11 10.92 15.67
N ASP A 437 13.12 11.75 15.97
CA ASP A 437 14.18 12.08 15.02
C ASP A 437 15.27 11.01 15.08
N MET A 438 15.41 10.27 13.99
CA MET A 438 16.43 9.22 13.85
C MET A 438 17.80 9.79 13.49
N ALA A 439 17.94 11.08 13.13
CA ALA A 439 19.24 11.64 12.79
C ALA A 439 20.06 11.93 14.04
N GLY A 440 21.16 11.17 14.25
CA GLY A 440 22.07 11.41 15.37
C GLY A 440 21.51 10.98 16.73
N PHE A 441 20.48 10.14 16.77
CA PHE A 441 19.90 9.66 18.02
C PHE A 441 20.87 8.70 18.72
N ALA A 442 21.33 9.10 19.91
CA ALA A 442 22.23 8.35 20.75
C ALA A 442 21.46 7.60 21.85
N PHE A 443 21.75 6.31 22.02
CA PHE A 443 21.07 5.43 22.97
C PHE A 443 21.97 4.28 23.40
N ARG A 444 21.51 3.46 24.35
CA ARG A 444 22.25 2.28 24.82
C ARG A 444 21.60 1.01 24.30
N LEU A 445 22.41 0.14 23.72
CA LEU A 445 22.00 -1.20 23.35
C LEU A 445 21.77 -2.05 24.60
N ARG A 446 21.05 -3.18 24.44
CA ARG A 446 20.78 -4.13 25.53
C ARG A 446 22.04 -4.70 26.20
N ASN A 447 23.16 -4.74 25.46
CA ASN A 447 24.47 -5.17 25.98
C ASN A 447 25.21 -4.06 26.76
N GLY A 448 24.61 -2.87 26.93
CA GLY A 448 25.19 -1.72 27.63
C GLY A 448 26.07 -0.80 26.79
N SER A 449 26.40 -1.17 25.54
CA SER A 449 27.20 -0.32 24.65
C SER A 449 26.40 0.87 24.10
N GLU A 450 27.08 1.97 23.83
CA GLU A 450 26.48 3.16 23.23
C GLU A 450 26.36 2.97 21.71
N ALA A 451 25.20 3.34 21.17
CA ALA A 451 24.90 3.32 19.75
C ALA A 451 24.36 4.68 19.31
N VAL A 452 24.56 5.00 18.03
CA VAL A 452 24.04 6.22 17.41
C VAL A 452 23.48 5.90 16.03
N THR A 453 22.31 6.43 15.71
CA THR A 453 21.76 6.39 14.35
C THR A 453 22.25 7.56 13.51
N CYS A 454 22.11 7.43 12.20
CA CYS A 454 22.62 8.39 11.22
C CYS A 454 21.49 9.20 10.58
N ALA A 455 21.82 10.37 10.04
CA ALA A 455 20.94 11.03 9.08
C ALA A 455 20.71 10.12 7.85
N ALA A 456 19.52 10.18 7.25
CA ALA A 456 19.12 9.26 6.19
C ALA A 456 20.10 9.24 4.99
N ALA A 457 20.52 8.04 4.60
CA ALA A 457 21.31 7.83 3.38
C ALA A 457 21.04 6.47 2.74
N LEU A 458 21.10 6.43 1.41
CA LEU A 458 20.95 5.20 0.62
C LEU A 458 22.30 4.75 0.05
N GLY A 459 22.55 3.45 0.10
CA GLY A 459 23.76 2.82 -0.40
C GLY A 459 23.75 2.57 -1.91
N TYR A 460 24.88 2.17 -2.50
CA TYR A 460 24.95 1.82 -3.92
C TYR A 460 23.98 0.68 -4.32
N SER A 461 23.82 -0.33 -3.48
CA SER A 461 22.92 -1.46 -3.77
C SER A 461 21.43 -1.07 -3.81
N PHE A 462 21.05 0.12 -3.31
CA PHE A 462 19.69 0.65 -3.55
C PHE A 462 19.39 0.78 -5.04
N GLY A 463 20.36 1.22 -5.84
CA GLY A 463 20.18 1.34 -7.29
C GLY A 463 20.29 0.01 -8.05
N ALA A 464 20.60 -1.10 -7.36
CA ALA A 464 20.64 -2.44 -7.94
C ALA A 464 19.25 -3.08 -8.05
N GLY A 465 18.24 -2.55 -7.35
CA GLY A 465 16.94 -3.21 -7.20
C GLY A 465 17.07 -4.56 -6.49
N THR A 466 16.06 -5.39 -6.63
CA THR A 466 16.05 -6.78 -6.15
C THR A 466 15.93 -7.72 -7.36
N TRP A 467 15.75 -9.01 -7.14
CA TRP A 467 15.37 -9.90 -8.25
C TRP A 467 13.85 -9.94 -8.48
N ASP A 468 13.03 -9.33 -7.62
CA ASP A 468 11.62 -9.04 -7.93
C ASP A 468 11.50 -7.99 -9.03
N GLU A 469 12.41 -7.00 -9.03
CA GLU A 469 12.69 -6.13 -10.18
C GLU A 469 14.14 -5.60 -10.10
N PRO A 470 15.03 -6.00 -11.02
CA PRO A 470 16.38 -5.48 -11.08
C PRO A 470 16.41 -4.00 -11.42
N GLY A 471 17.32 -3.27 -10.78
CA GLY A 471 17.57 -1.87 -11.07
C GLY A 471 18.08 -1.66 -12.50
N SER A 472 17.60 -0.62 -13.17
CA SER A 472 17.87 -0.36 -14.60
C SER A 472 19.30 0.11 -14.93
N PHE A 473 20.23 0.02 -13.97
CA PHE A 473 21.49 0.75 -13.98
C PHE A 473 22.74 -0.08 -13.68
N ASP A 474 22.64 -1.41 -13.81
CA ASP A 474 23.74 -2.37 -13.70
C ASP A 474 24.56 -2.23 -12.39
N LEU A 475 23.93 -1.83 -11.30
CA LEU A 475 24.51 -1.87 -9.95
C LEU A 475 24.27 -3.26 -9.34
N VAL A 476 25.21 -3.78 -8.55
CA VAL A 476 25.08 -5.11 -7.92
C VAL A 476 24.60 -5.02 -6.47
N GLN A 477 23.98 -6.08 -5.95
CA GLN A 477 23.54 -6.15 -4.55
C GLN A 477 24.67 -6.64 -3.63
N ASP A 478 25.71 -5.83 -3.43
CA ASP A 478 26.89 -6.21 -2.65
C ASP A 478 27.68 -4.98 -2.15
N ARG A 479 28.51 -5.14 -1.11
CA ARG A 479 29.43 -4.08 -0.64
C ARG A 479 30.34 -3.50 -1.74
N SER A 480 30.72 -4.32 -2.72
CA SER A 480 31.54 -3.95 -3.88
C SER A 480 30.77 -3.18 -4.95
N ALA A 481 29.47 -2.91 -4.77
CA ALA A 481 28.65 -2.17 -5.73
C ALA A 481 29.28 -0.84 -6.15
N LYS A 482 29.89 -0.11 -5.21
CA LYS A 482 30.61 1.14 -5.52
C LYS A 482 31.81 0.91 -6.44
N SER A 483 32.64 -0.09 -6.15
CA SER A 483 33.82 -0.41 -6.97
C SER A 483 33.45 -1.00 -8.35
N LYS A 484 32.29 -1.63 -8.45
CA LYS A 484 31.75 -2.22 -9.70
C LYS A 484 30.88 -1.23 -10.50
N SER A 485 30.54 -0.07 -9.93
CA SER A 485 29.69 0.94 -10.59
C SER A 485 30.43 1.72 -11.69
N SER A 486 29.69 2.10 -12.74
CA SER A 486 30.23 2.94 -13.81
C SER A 486 30.62 4.34 -13.31
N VAL A 487 31.57 4.98 -14.00
CA VAL A 487 32.05 6.35 -13.66
C VAL A 487 30.88 7.36 -13.62
N LEU A 488 29.83 7.14 -14.41
CA LEU A 488 28.63 7.98 -14.46
C LEU A 488 27.94 8.12 -13.09
N TRP A 489 27.82 7.03 -12.32
CA TRP A 489 27.19 7.05 -11.00
C TRP A 489 27.99 7.83 -9.96
N ARG A 490 29.33 7.82 -10.10
CA ARG A 490 30.22 8.65 -9.26
C ARG A 490 30.07 10.13 -9.59
N VAL A 491 29.75 10.47 -10.84
CA VAL A 491 29.50 11.87 -11.26
C VAL A 491 28.10 12.32 -10.83
N ILE A 492 27.08 11.47 -10.95
CA ILE A 492 25.70 11.80 -10.52
C ILE A 492 25.64 11.99 -9.00
N SER A 493 26.25 11.11 -8.21
CA SER A 493 26.32 11.30 -6.74
C SER A 493 27.11 12.56 -6.36
N TRP A 494 28.19 12.86 -7.09
CA TRP A 494 28.94 14.10 -6.92
C TRP A 494 28.10 15.35 -7.20
N LEU A 495 27.28 15.34 -8.26
CA LEU A 495 26.38 16.44 -8.62
C LEU A 495 25.28 16.69 -7.57
N ILE A 496 24.87 15.68 -6.81
CA ILE A 496 23.90 15.84 -5.72
C ILE A 496 24.55 16.47 -4.48
N ARG A 497 25.65 15.90 -3.97
CA ARG A 497 26.56 16.41 -2.92
C ARG A 497 27.46 15.25 -2.45
N GLN A 498 28.73 15.52 -2.14
CA GLN A 498 29.58 14.52 -1.50
C GLN A 498 29.23 14.34 -0.02
N PRO A 499 29.06 13.09 0.47
CA PRO A 499 28.81 12.86 1.89
C PRO A 499 30.00 13.27 2.76
N THR A 500 29.70 13.85 3.94
CA THR A 500 30.70 14.28 4.91
C THR A 500 31.49 13.09 5.47
N ARG A 501 32.63 13.35 6.13
CA ARG A 501 33.41 12.27 6.78
C ARG A 501 32.62 11.60 7.90
N ASP A 502 31.88 12.39 8.68
CA ASP A 502 31.10 11.89 9.81
C ASP A 502 29.92 11.05 9.35
N GLN A 503 29.23 11.48 8.29
CA GLN A 503 28.13 10.72 7.68
C GLN A 503 28.60 9.39 7.10
N LYS A 504 29.76 9.38 6.42
CA LYS A 504 30.38 8.13 5.94
C LYS A 504 30.68 7.18 7.08
N ARG A 505 31.34 7.66 8.15
CA ARG A 505 31.70 6.87 9.32
C ARG A 505 30.48 6.31 10.03
N CYS A 506 29.44 7.13 10.23
CA CYS A 506 28.19 6.69 10.86
C CYS A 506 27.52 5.56 10.06
N GLN A 507 27.47 5.70 8.73
CA GLN A 507 26.80 4.75 7.85
C GLN A 507 27.62 3.46 7.61
N GLU A 508 28.87 3.34 8.06
CA GLU A 508 29.72 2.17 7.79
C GLU A 508 29.04 0.84 8.16
N PRO A 509 29.10 -0.18 7.28
CA PRO A 509 29.92 -0.30 6.07
C PRO A 509 29.29 0.26 4.77
N LYS A 510 28.12 0.90 4.84
CA LYS A 510 27.40 1.36 3.65
C LYS A 510 28.22 2.37 2.86
N SER A 511 28.46 2.03 1.60
CA SER A 511 28.91 3.01 0.61
C SER A 511 27.73 3.86 0.17
N ILE A 512 27.68 5.12 0.63
CA ILE A 512 26.59 6.05 0.31
C ILE A 512 26.57 6.40 -1.18
N LEU A 513 25.42 6.18 -1.82
CA LEU A 513 25.06 6.65 -3.17
C LEU A 513 24.32 7.98 -3.11
N LEU A 514 23.30 8.08 -2.23
CA LEU A 514 22.48 9.27 -2.04
C LEU A 514 22.54 9.70 -0.57
N ASP A 515 23.12 10.86 -0.33
CA ASP A 515 23.15 11.51 0.99
C ASP A 515 22.01 12.53 1.08
N VAL A 516 20.89 12.11 1.70
CA VAL A 516 19.57 12.75 1.52
C VAL A 516 18.96 13.29 2.82
N GLY A 517 19.46 12.87 3.98
CA GLY A 517 18.93 13.27 5.29
C GLY A 517 18.95 14.77 5.56
N ASP A 518 19.94 15.50 5.05
CA ASP A 518 20.07 16.95 5.28
C ASP A 518 19.53 17.79 4.09
N LYS A 519 18.80 17.17 3.16
CA LYS A 519 18.34 17.83 1.93
C LYS A 519 16.99 18.51 2.11
N GLY A 520 17.01 19.83 2.33
CA GLY A 520 15.80 20.66 2.46
C GLY A 520 15.32 21.35 1.17
N PHE A 521 16.04 21.28 0.06
CA PHE A 521 15.66 21.92 -1.21
C PHE A 521 15.38 20.89 -2.33
N PRO A 522 14.31 21.05 -3.12
CA PRO A 522 13.23 22.06 -2.98
C PRO A 522 12.37 21.88 -1.72
N TYR A 523 12.36 20.69 -1.14
CA TYR A 523 11.81 20.32 0.17
C TYR A 523 12.49 19.01 0.59
N ALA A 524 12.14 18.44 1.75
CA ALA A 524 12.76 17.23 2.27
C ALA A 524 12.73 16.05 1.28
N TRP A 525 13.88 15.38 1.08
CA TRP A 525 14.01 14.25 0.14
C TRP A 525 13.60 12.92 0.75
N THR A 526 13.84 12.74 2.05
CA THR A 526 13.51 11.56 2.85
C THR A 526 13.19 11.98 4.29
N PRO A 527 12.45 11.16 5.06
CA PRO A 527 12.22 11.42 6.48
C PRO A 527 13.47 11.15 7.34
N ASN A 528 13.78 12.04 8.27
CA ASN A 528 14.56 11.71 9.49
C ASN A 528 13.64 11.56 10.71
N VAL A 529 12.57 12.35 10.75
CA VAL A 529 11.52 12.27 11.77
C VAL A 529 10.53 11.19 11.37
N VAL A 530 10.37 10.16 12.20
CA VAL A 530 9.55 8.97 11.95
C VAL A 530 8.47 8.79 13.00
N ASP A 531 7.42 8.07 12.65
CA ASP A 531 6.37 7.67 13.59
C ASP A 531 6.83 6.47 14.44
N ILE A 532 6.76 6.60 15.77
CA ILE A 532 6.82 5.48 16.71
C ILE A 532 5.42 5.26 17.26
N GLN A 533 4.76 4.18 16.85
CA GLN A 533 3.40 3.87 17.29
C GLN A 533 3.24 2.42 17.70
N THR A 534 2.50 2.21 18.79
CA THR A 534 2.15 0.89 19.30
C THR A 534 0.70 0.93 19.79
N LEU A 535 -0.08 -0.08 19.42
CA LEU A 535 -1.47 -0.23 19.81
C LEU A 535 -1.63 -1.46 20.70
N ARG A 536 -2.60 -1.45 21.60
CA ARG A 536 -2.93 -2.56 22.48
C ARG A 536 -4.43 -2.80 22.58
N VAL A 537 -4.82 -4.06 22.61
CA VAL A 537 -6.13 -4.53 23.09
C VAL A 537 -5.94 -5.82 23.88
N GLY A 538 -6.26 -5.80 25.17
CA GLY A 538 -6.02 -6.94 26.06
C GLY A 538 -4.54 -7.34 26.05
N GLN A 539 -4.26 -8.60 25.68
CA GLN A 539 -2.89 -9.12 25.53
C GLN A 539 -2.30 -8.95 24.11
N LEU A 540 -3.05 -8.44 23.14
CA LEU A 540 -2.56 -8.19 21.79
C LEU A 540 -1.88 -6.83 21.72
N LEU A 541 -0.65 -6.79 21.22
CA LEU A 541 0.09 -5.57 20.88
C LEU A 541 0.40 -5.53 19.38
N ILE A 542 0.25 -4.36 18.78
CA ILE A 542 0.48 -4.11 17.36
C ILE A 542 1.59 -3.07 17.24
N ILE A 543 2.74 -3.48 16.71
CA ILE A 543 3.83 -2.57 16.31
C ILE A 543 3.45 -1.96 14.95
N VAL A 544 3.39 -0.64 14.86
CA VAL A 544 3.11 0.07 13.61
C VAL A 544 4.43 0.59 13.05
N SER A 545 5.04 -0.18 12.15
CA SER A 545 6.39 0.07 11.64
C SER A 545 6.39 0.98 10.41
N PRO A 546 7.16 2.09 10.40
CA PRO A 546 7.28 2.96 9.23
C PRO A 546 8.13 2.40 8.09
N GLY A 547 8.96 1.40 8.38
CA GLY A 547 9.81 0.74 7.40
C GLY A 547 9.46 -0.73 7.19
N GLU A 548 10.00 -1.27 6.10
CA GLU A 548 9.94 -2.67 5.72
C GLU A 548 10.98 -3.47 6.53
N ALA A 549 10.55 -4.00 7.67
CA ALA A 549 11.41 -4.86 8.48
C ALA A 549 11.66 -6.20 7.78
N THR A 550 12.92 -6.64 7.74
CA THR A 550 13.28 -7.99 7.30
C THR A 550 12.75 -9.05 8.26
N THR A 551 12.79 -10.31 7.84
CA THR A 551 12.32 -11.46 8.60
C THR A 551 12.91 -11.47 10.02
N MET A 552 14.24 -11.42 10.16
CA MET A 552 14.87 -11.46 11.48
C MET A 552 14.71 -10.14 12.25
N ALA A 553 14.72 -8.99 11.57
CA ALA A 553 14.45 -7.71 12.21
C ALA A 553 13.06 -7.68 12.89
N GLY A 554 12.04 -8.16 12.19
CA GLY A 554 10.68 -8.28 12.74
C GLY A 554 10.58 -9.24 13.92
N ARG A 555 11.29 -10.39 13.87
CA ARG A 555 11.34 -11.35 14.98
C ARG A 555 11.94 -10.72 16.24
N ARG A 556 13.14 -10.13 16.13
CA ARG A 556 13.81 -9.43 17.24
C ARG A 556 12.93 -8.32 17.83
N TRP A 557 12.26 -7.55 16.97
CA TRP A 557 11.41 -6.44 17.40
C TRP A 557 10.16 -6.93 18.14
N LYS A 558 9.46 -7.94 17.62
CA LYS A 558 8.30 -8.55 18.29
C LYS A 558 8.70 -9.18 19.64
N GLU A 559 9.84 -9.87 19.69
CA GLU A 559 10.36 -10.46 20.93
C GLU A 559 10.67 -9.41 21.99
N ALA A 560 11.33 -8.31 21.61
CA ALA A 560 11.65 -7.24 22.54
C ALA A 560 10.41 -6.57 23.15
N VAL A 561 9.37 -6.34 22.33
CA VAL A 561 8.09 -5.79 22.79
C VAL A 561 7.35 -6.80 23.67
N ALA A 562 7.37 -8.10 23.33
CA ALA A 562 6.71 -9.13 24.12
C ALA A 562 7.36 -9.31 25.50
N GLU A 563 8.69 -9.27 25.57
CA GLU A 563 9.46 -9.35 26.81
C GLU A 563 9.13 -8.17 27.75
N GLU A 564 9.16 -6.95 27.20
CA GLU A 564 8.82 -5.76 27.96
C GLU A 564 7.36 -5.80 28.43
N ALA A 565 6.42 -6.16 27.56
CA ALA A 565 5.00 -6.28 27.90
C ALA A 565 4.75 -7.30 29.03
N THR A 566 5.48 -8.41 29.04
CA THR A 566 5.37 -9.43 30.11
C THR A 566 5.70 -8.85 31.48
N THR A 567 6.64 -7.90 31.55
CA THR A 567 7.06 -7.26 32.80
C THR A 567 6.17 -6.06 33.13
N THR A 568 6.04 -5.12 32.19
CA THR A 568 5.40 -3.82 32.40
C THR A 568 3.88 -3.90 32.51
N LEU A 569 3.27 -4.93 31.91
CA LEU A 569 1.82 -5.18 31.93
C LEU A 569 1.45 -6.43 32.75
N ALA A 570 2.37 -6.99 33.54
CA ALA A 570 2.21 -8.27 34.25
C ALA A 570 0.89 -8.39 35.02
N LEU A 571 0.50 -7.34 35.76
CA LEU A 571 -0.73 -7.31 36.55
C LEU A 571 -1.98 -7.40 35.68
N GLU A 572 -2.01 -6.68 34.55
CA GLU A 572 -3.18 -6.62 33.65
C GLU A 572 -3.27 -7.88 32.77
N LEU A 573 -2.13 -8.49 32.46
CA LEU A 573 -2.08 -9.72 31.70
C LEU A 573 -2.48 -10.94 32.54
N GLU A 574 -2.41 -10.89 33.86
CA GLU A 574 -2.84 -11.99 34.75
C GLU A 574 -2.22 -13.35 34.35
N GLY A 575 -0.93 -13.35 33.99
CA GLY A 575 -0.20 -14.54 33.53
C GLY A 575 -0.45 -14.95 32.07
N ARG A 576 -1.32 -14.24 31.32
CA ARG A 576 -1.46 -14.42 29.87
C ARG A 576 -0.18 -13.95 29.16
N LYS A 577 0.21 -14.67 28.11
CA LYS A 577 1.35 -14.28 27.26
C LYS A 577 0.93 -13.15 26.32
N PRO A 578 1.76 -12.10 26.16
CA PRO A 578 1.57 -11.11 25.10
C PRO A 578 1.56 -11.76 23.72
N VAL A 579 0.67 -11.31 22.84
CA VAL A 579 0.70 -11.63 21.41
C VAL A 579 1.12 -10.36 20.69
N VAL A 580 2.25 -10.40 19.99
CA VAL A 580 2.79 -9.22 19.30
C VAL A 580 2.77 -9.45 17.81
N VAL A 581 2.12 -8.55 17.09
CA VAL A 581 2.14 -8.48 15.62
C VAL A 581 2.82 -7.19 15.17
N LEU A 582 3.30 -7.18 13.94
CA LEU A 582 3.94 -6.02 13.32
C LEU A 582 3.21 -5.70 12.03
N GLY A 583 2.82 -4.45 11.80
CA GLY A 583 2.22 -3.96 10.57
C GLY A 583 3.14 -2.95 9.87
N ALA A 584 3.57 -3.24 8.65
CA ALA A 584 4.52 -2.43 7.89
C ALA A 584 4.18 -2.39 6.39
N PRO A 585 4.54 -1.35 5.61
CA PRO A 585 5.08 -0.07 6.04
C PRO A 585 3.93 0.90 6.34
N SER A 586 4.04 1.64 7.45
CA SER A 586 2.91 2.32 8.07
C SER A 586 3.21 3.77 8.45
N ASN A 587 2.22 4.65 8.37
CA ASN A 587 2.26 6.07 8.75
C ASN A 587 3.22 6.96 7.95
N SER A 588 4.51 6.64 7.90
CA SER A 588 5.54 7.32 7.12
C SER A 588 6.41 6.26 6.46
N TYR A 589 6.72 6.40 5.17
CA TYR A 589 7.55 5.41 4.48
C TYR A 589 9.05 5.71 4.66
N THR A 590 9.77 4.80 5.32
CA THR A 590 11.19 4.96 5.66
C THR A 590 12.10 3.90 5.04
N HIS A 591 11.69 3.32 3.91
CA HIS A 591 12.40 2.22 3.24
C HIS A 591 12.55 1.00 4.17
N TYR A 592 13.75 0.42 4.30
CA TYR A 592 13.97 -0.88 4.94
C TYR A 592 14.50 -0.77 6.36
N ILE A 593 14.29 -1.84 7.14
CA ILE A 593 14.85 -2.01 8.48
C ILE A 593 15.47 -3.42 8.53
N THR A 594 16.80 -3.51 8.49
CA THR A 594 17.52 -4.79 8.63
C THR A 594 18.11 -4.97 10.02
N THR A 595 18.54 -6.19 10.36
CA THR A 595 19.45 -6.41 11.49
C THR A 595 20.82 -5.76 11.25
N GLU A 596 21.65 -5.64 12.28
CA GLU A 596 23.03 -5.14 12.13
C GLU A 596 23.89 -6.06 11.25
N GLU A 597 23.62 -7.36 11.34
CA GLU A 597 24.30 -8.42 10.60
C GLU A 597 23.93 -8.37 9.11
N GLU A 598 22.64 -8.28 8.80
CA GLU A 598 22.12 -8.10 7.45
C GLU A 598 22.55 -6.76 6.85
N TYR A 599 22.50 -5.67 7.63
CA TYR A 599 23.03 -4.36 7.25
C TYR A 599 24.51 -4.47 6.87
N GLY A 600 25.25 -5.30 7.62
CA GLY A 600 26.62 -5.65 7.34
C GLY A 600 26.83 -6.11 5.90
N VAL A 601 25.92 -6.88 5.30
CA VAL A 601 26.10 -7.46 3.96
C VAL A 601 25.88 -6.43 2.83
N GLN A 602 25.04 -5.42 3.04
CA GLN A 602 24.72 -4.38 2.04
C GLN A 602 24.15 -4.92 0.71
N ARG A 603 23.25 -5.90 0.80
CA ARG A 603 22.25 -6.15 -0.26
C ARG A 603 21.23 -5.01 -0.34
N TYR A 604 20.20 -5.12 -1.18
CA TYR A 604 19.23 -4.05 -1.40
C TYR A 604 18.62 -3.51 -0.10
N GLU A 605 18.17 -4.38 0.81
CA GLU A 605 17.52 -4.01 2.07
C GLU A 605 18.50 -3.30 3.01
N GLY A 606 19.73 -3.81 3.14
CA GLY A 606 20.78 -3.21 3.98
C GLY A 606 21.25 -1.84 3.44
N ALA A 607 21.34 -1.68 2.12
CA ALA A 607 21.65 -0.40 1.49
C ALA A 607 20.50 0.61 1.60
N SER A 608 19.28 0.12 1.73
CA SER A 608 18.05 0.92 1.85
C SER A 608 17.63 1.16 3.30
N THR A 609 18.41 0.71 4.29
CA THR A 609 18.20 1.00 5.71
C THR A 609 18.71 2.39 6.04
N LEU A 610 17.83 3.40 6.05
CA LEU A 610 18.21 4.81 5.99
C LEU A 610 19.15 5.29 7.10
N TYR A 611 18.90 4.90 8.35
CA TYR A 611 19.51 5.51 9.54
C TYR A 611 20.75 4.75 10.04
N GLY A 612 21.37 3.96 9.18
CA GLY A 612 22.61 3.23 9.48
C GLY A 612 22.36 1.89 10.18
N ARG A 613 23.46 1.27 10.64
CA ARG A 613 23.44 -0.09 11.20
C ARG A 613 22.49 -0.27 12.38
N HIS A 614 22.36 0.75 13.24
CA HIS A 614 21.58 0.68 14.47
C HIS A 614 20.09 1.04 14.29
N THR A 615 19.60 1.10 13.03
CA THR A 615 18.21 1.47 12.73
C THR A 615 17.20 0.57 13.45
N LEU A 616 17.36 -0.76 13.37
CA LEU A 616 16.48 -1.70 14.07
C LEU A 616 16.55 -1.51 15.59
N ALA A 617 17.75 -1.39 16.15
CA ALA A 617 17.94 -1.24 17.58
C ALA A 617 17.26 0.03 18.12
N ALA A 618 17.33 1.15 17.39
CA ALA A 618 16.63 2.38 17.75
C ALA A 618 15.11 2.20 17.71
N HIS A 619 14.56 1.55 16.68
CA HIS A 619 13.13 1.24 16.60
C HIS A 619 12.66 0.34 17.74
N MET A 620 13.44 -0.68 18.10
CA MET A 620 13.16 -1.56 19.23
C MET A 620 13.16 -0.79 20.55
N ASP A 621 14.19 0.02 20.80
CA ASP A 621 14.34 0.83 22.01
C ASP A 621 13.14 1.77 22.21
N ARG A 622 12.75 2.51 21.17
CA ARG A 622 11.59 3.42 21.22
C ARG A 622 10.26 2.68 21.37
N SER A 623 10.12 1.49 20.80
CA SER A 623 8.91 0.67 20.93
C SER A 623 8.80 -0.03 22.28
N VAL A 624 9.91 -0.38 22.91
CA VAL A 624 9.96 -0.90 24.28
C VAL A 624 9.57 0.21 25.25
N ALA A 625 10.10 1.43 25.06
CA ALA A 625 9.74 2.59 25.88
C ALA A 625 8.24 2.94 25.80
N SER A 626 7.57 2.65 24.67
CA SER A 626 6.13 2.94 24.52
C SER A 626 5.23 2.05 25.39
N ILE A 627 5.70 0.88 25.85
CA ILE A 627 4.86 -0.12 26.53
C ILE A 627 4.30 0.41 27.87
N ALA A 628 5.06 1.25 28.58
CA ALA A 628 4.57 1.87 29.81
C ALA A 628 3.32 2.73 29.58
N TYR A 629 3.22 3.37 28.41
CA TYR A 629 2.07 4.19 28.03
C TYR A 629 0.82 3.36 27.69
N LEU A 630 0.98 2.06 27.46
CA LEU A 630 -0.11 1.16 27.10
C LEU A 630 -0.80 0.53 28.31
N ARG A 631 -0.41 0.85 29.56
CA ARG A 631 -1.15 0.43 30.76
C ARG A 631 -2.59 0.96 30.73
N SER A 632 -3.53 0.16 31.21
CA SER A 632 -4.96 0.53 31.32
C SER A 632 -5.18 1.79 32.17
N SER A 633 -4.32 2.00 33.18
CA SER A 633 -4.33 3.15 34.08
C SER A 633 -3.68 4.40 33.48
N SER A 634 -2.91 4.26 32.40
CA SER A 634 -2.26 5.41 31.75
C SER A 634 -3.31 6.35 31.16
N SER A 635 -3.11 7.63 31.42
CA SER A 635 -3.92 8.73 30.89
C SER A 635 -3.02 9.83 30.36
N ARG A 636 -3.58 10.75 29.57
CA ARG A 636 -2.81 11.91 29.11
C ARG A 636 -2.52 12.91 30.23
N ASP A 637 -3.40 13.00 31.21
CA ASP A 637 -3.27 13.93 32.34
C ASP A 637 -2.25 13.44 33.37
N ASN A 638 -1.97 12.14 33.36
CA ASN A 638 -0.96 11.52 34.18
C ASN A 638 -0.21 10.46 33.35
N PRO A 639 0.65 10.89 32.41
CA PRO A 639 1.44 9.97 31.62
C PRO A 639 2.47 9.28 32.54
N PRO A 640 2.88 8.03 32.23
CA PRO A 640 4.06 7.45 32.86
C PRO A 640 5.26 8.39 32.75
N ALA A 641 6.18 8.30 33.70
CA ALA A 641 7.46 9.01 33.61
C ALA A 641 8.09 8.71 32.24
N ASP A 642 8.47 9.77 31.52
CA ASP A 642 8.84 9.66 30.12
C ASP A 642 10.16 8.89 29.98
N GLY A 643 10.05 7.57 29.81
CA GLY A 643 11.14 6.59 29.88
C GLY A 643 12.09 6.62 28.70
N GLY A 644 12.34 7.80 28.12
CA GLY A 644 13.23 7.99 27.00
C GLY A 644 12.74 9.00 25.96
N PHE A 645 11.52 9.52 26.10
CA PHE A 645 11.04 10.59 25.24
C PHE A 645 11.08 11.97 25.96
N PRO A 646 11.24 13.13 25.26
CA PRO A 646 11.22 14.46 25.88
C PRO A 646 9.90 14.84 26.59
N SER A 647 9.97 15.04 27.91
CA SER A 647 8.82 15.42 28.75
C SER A 647 8.32 16.86 28.58
N ASP A 648 9.10 17.73 27.95
CA ASP A 648 8.75 19.14 27.69
C ASP A 648 7.82 19.33 26.48
N GLY A 649 7.47 18.24 25.79
CA GLY A 649 6.59 18.26 24.63
C GLY A 649 7.26 18.78 23.35
N SER A 650 8.58 18.97 23.31
CA SER A 650 9.30 19.45 22.13
C SER A 650 9.52 18.34 21.08
N TRP A 651 8.44 17.71 20.63
CA TRP A 651 8.50 16.66 19.61
C TRP A 651 8.84 17.25 18.24
N PRO A 652 9.84 16.72 17.52
CA PRO A 652 10.02 17.09 16.13
C PRO A 652 8.80 16.64 15.33
N ALA A 653 8.23 17.50 14.49
CA ALA A 653 7.13 17.12 13.60
C ALA A 653 7.65 16.97 12.16
N PRO A 654 7.31 15.90 11.43
CA PRO A 654 7.72 15.77 10.05
C PRO A 654 7.03 16.84 9.19
N PRO A 655 7.71 17.39 8.18
CA PRO A 655 7.14 18.44 7.34
C PRO A 655 5.99 17.90 6.48
N ASP A 656 4.93 18.69 6.34
CA ASP A 656 3.89 18.45 5.34
C ASP A 656 4.28 19.14 4.01
N ASN A 657 4.61 18.34 3.01
CA ASN A 657 4.98 18.83 1.68
C ASN A 657 3.81 18.79 0.69
N SER A 658 2.65 18.22 1.04
CA SER A 658 1.53 17.99 0.12
C SER A 658 1.05 19.23 -0.64
N ASN A 659 1.19 20.41 -0.03
CA ASN A 659 0.81 21.69 -0.65
C ASN A 659 1.94 22.39 -1.43
N ARG A 660 3.20 21.98 -1.27
CA ARG A 660 4.37 22.58 -1.93
C ARG A 660 5.09 21.62 -2.88
N SER A 661 4.71 20.34 -2.91
CA SER A 661 5.28 19.36 -3.82
C SER A 661 5.10 19.79 -5.27
N TRP A 662 6.14 19.52 -6.06
CA TRP A 662 6.14 19.83 -7.49
C TRP A 662 5.35 18.78 -8.25
N SER A 663 4.77 19.16 -9.38
CA SER A 663 4.08 18.23 -10.27
C SER A 663 4.40 18.58 -11.72
N LEU A 664 5.07 17.65 -12.41
CA LEU A 664 5.31 17.70 -13.85
C LEU A 664 4.40 16.70 -14.59
N ILE A 665 3.36 16.21 -13.91
CA ILE A 665 2.38 15.26 -14.43
C ILE A 665 1.39 16.05 -15.29
N PRO A 666 1.32 15.79 -16.61
CA PRO A 666 0.35 16.47 -17.48
C PRO A 666 -1.08 16.17 -17.03
N GLY A 667 -1.94 17.18 -17.00
CA GLY A 667 -3.38 16.98 -16.82
C GLY A 667 -4.09 16.54 -18.10
N VAL A 668 -5.36 16.19 -18.01
CA VAL A 668 -6.21 15.97 -19.18
C VAL A 668 -6.55 17.31 -19.81
N VAL A 669 -6.17 17.52 -21.07
CA VAL A 669 -6.46 18.77 -21.80
C VAL A 669 -7.92 18.75 -22.27
N TYR A 670 -8.26 17.80 -23.13
CA TYR A 670 -9.60 17.53 -23.67
C TYR A 670 -9.65 16.13 -24.28
N ASP A 671 -10.85 15.62 -24.53
CA ASP A 671 -11.10 14.38 -25.27
C ASP A 671 -11.99 14.65 -26.50
N ARG A 672 -11.81 13.85 -27.55
CA ARG A 672 -12.69 13.83 -28.73
C ARG A 672 -12.92 12.41 -29.21
N PRO A 673 -14.11 12.08 -29.75
CA PRO A 673 -14.29 10.84 -30.46
C PRO A 673 -13.59 10.89 -31.82
N ALA A 674 -13.30 9.72 -32.40
CA ALA A 674 -12.61 9.63 -33.69
C ALA A 674 -13.61 9.72 -34.86
N GLY A 675 -13.35 10.63 -35.81
CA GLY A 675 -14.16 10.78 -37.02
C GLY A 675 -15.58 11.24 -36.72
N SER A 676 -16.58 10.51 -37.25
CA SER A 676 -18.01 10.77 -37.07
C SER A 676 -18.66 9.90 -35.97
N ARG A 677 -17.86 9.22 -35.15
CA ARG A 677 -18.35 8.39 -34.04
C ARG A 677 -18.65 9.25 -32.82
N ASP A 678 -19.44 8.70 -31.91
CA ASP A 678 -19.70 9.24 -30.58
C ASP A 678 -18.90 8.50 -29.51
N PHE A 679 -18.81 9.09 -28.32
CA PHE A 679 -18.21 8.41 -27.17
C PHE A 679 -19.09 7.22 -26.76
N GLY A 680 -18.48 6.06 -26.51
CA GLY A 680 -19.19 4.83 -26.16
C GLY A 680 -19.55 3.96 -27.37
N ASP A 681 -19.39 4.45 -28.60
CA ASP A 681 -19.58 3.64 -29.81
C ASP A 681 -18.62 2.45 -29.82
N VAL A 682 -19.14 1.26 -30.15
CA VAL A 682 -18.34 0.05 -30.31
C VAL A 682 -17.37 0.19 -31.48
N THR A 683 -16.08 0.01 -31.23
CA THR A 683 -15.03 0.01 -32.27
C THR A 683 -14.70 -1.38 -32.77
N SER A 684 -14.81 -2.38 -31.89
CA SER A 684 -14.72 -3.81 -32.18
C SER A 684 -15.67 -4.50 -31.22
N ASP A 685 -16.68 -5.18 -31.73
CA ASP A 685 -17.65 -5.91 -30.90
C ASP A 685 -17.09 -7.26 -30.45
N VAL A 686 -17.87 -7.99 -29.66
CA VAL A 686 -17.57 -9.37 -29.24
C VAL A 686 -17.34 -10.26 -30.47
N GLY A 687 -16.24 -11.02 -30.46
CA GLY A 687 -15.80 -11.80 -31.62
C GLY A 687 -16.67 -13.03 -31.96
N GLY A 688 -17.76 -13.26 -31.22
CA GLY A 688 -18.65 -14.40 -31.37
C GLY A 688 -19.95 -14.24 -30.60
N THR A 689 -20.92 -15.11 -30.85
CA THR A 689 -22.24 -15.10 -30.20
C THR A 689 -22.38 -16.15 -29.10
N ARG A 690 -21.38 -17.02 -28.94
CA ARG A 690 -21.33 -18.11 -27.96
C ARG A 690 -19.92 -18.25 -27.42
N PHE A 691 -19.80 -18.41 -26.12
CA PHE A 691 -18.55 -18.60 -25.40
C PHE A 691 -18.71 -19.70 -24.35
N GLY A 692 -17.65 -20.46 -24.13
CA GLY A 692 -17.55 -21.41 -23.03
C GLY A 692 -16.91 -20.78 -21.79
N ARG A 693 -16.94 -21.52 -20.69
CA ARG A 693 -16.11 -21.24 -19.51
C ARG A 693 -14.63 -21.33 -19.89
N GLY A 694 -13.83 -20.40 -19.38
CA GLY A 694 -12.42 -20.23 -19.73
C GLY A 694 -12.16 -19.42 -21.00
N ASP A 695 -13.19 -19.10 -21.81
CA ASP A 695 -13.03 -18.18 -22.92
C ASP A 695 -12.90 -16.73 -22.43
N VAL A 696 -12.27 -15.88 -23.25
CA VAL A 696 -12.18 -14.43 -23.01
C VAL A 696 -13.10 -13.70 -23.97
N VAL A 697 -14.10 -13.00 -23.43
CA VAL A 697 -15.01 -12.12 -24.18
C VAL A 697 -14.48 -10.70 -24.12
N GLU A 698 -14.24 -10.07 -25.27
CA GLU A 698 -13.76 -8.69 -25.32
C GLU A 698 -14.53 -7.82 -26.31
N ALA A 699 -14.69 -6.55 -25.95
CA ALA A 699 -15.22 -5.50 -26.82
C ALA A 699 -14.43 -4.21 -26.61
N SER A 700 -14.30 -3.42 -27.68
CA SER A 700 -13.63 -2.12 -27.67
C SER A 700 -14.59 -0.99 -28.00
N PHE A 701 -14.37 0.17 -27.40
CA PHE A 701 -15.25 1.33 -27.45
C PHE A 701 -14.46 2.61 -27.71
N VAL A 702 -15.08 3.59 -28.36
CA VAL A 702 -14.58 4.97 -28.39
C VAL A 702 -14.54 5.50 -26.96
N GLY A 703 -13.33 5.74 -26.46
CA GLY A 703 -13.07 6.04 -25.05
C GLY A 703 -12.75 7.50 -24.79
N ALA A 704 -12.80 7.88 -23.51
CA ALA A 704 -12.24 9.12 -22.98
C ALA A 704 -11.25 8.82 -21.86
N ASN A 705 -10.46 9.80 -21.42
CA ASN A 705 -9.48 9.61 -20.35
C ASN A 705 -10.13 9.32 -18.98
N PRO A 706 -9.88 8.15 -18.35
CA PRO A 706 -10.38 7.82 -17.01
C PRO A 706 -10.02 8.83 -15.91
N ARG A 707 -9.00 9.68 -16.12
CA ARG A 707 -8.64 10.74 -15.17
C ARG A 707 -9.67 11.86 -15.06
N ASN A 708 -10.63 11.94 -15.99
CA ASN A 708 -11.73 12.90 -15.88
C ASN A 708 -12.63 12.59 -14.67
N ASN A 709 -12.84 11.31 -14.37
CA ASN A 709 -13.64 10.85 -13.24
C ASN A 709 -13.11 9.50 -12.79
N LEU A 710 -12.62 9.42 -11.55
CA LEU A 710 -12.10 8.18 -10.98
C LEU A 710 -13.16 7.10 -10.77
N ARG A 711 -14.45 7.50 -10.83
CA ARG A 711 -15.61 6.64 -10.59
C ARG A 711 -15.47 5.87 -9.26
N LEU A 712 -15.02 6.57 -8.21
CA LEU A 712 -14.90 6.00 -6.86
C LEU A 712 -16.27 5.50 -6.39
N GLU A 713 -16.32 4.30 -5.81
CA GLU A 713 -17.56 3.61 -5.39
C GLU A 713 -18.53 3.33 -6.57
N GLN A 714 -18.02 3.34 -7.80
CA GLN A 714 -18.72 3.02 -9.04
C GLN A 714 -17.81 2.11 -9.90
N THR A 715 -18.16 1.93 -11.18
CA THR A 715 -17.39 1.09 -12.11
C THR A 715 -17.20 1.78 -13.47
N TYR A 716 -16.07 1.47 -14.15
CA TYR A 716 -15.83 1.76 -15.57
C TYR A 716 -16.38 0.67 -16.49
N ALA A 717 -16.45 -0.58 -16.02
CA ALA A 717 -16.78 -1.74 -16.83
C ALA A 717 -17.71 -2.69 -16.07
N ALA A 718 -18.69 -3.26 -16.76
CA ALA A 718 -19.58 -4.26 -16.15
C ALA A 718 -19.90 -5.39 -17.13
N VAL A 719 -20.16 -6.56 -16.56
CA VAL A 719 -20.82 -7.67 -17.26
C VAL A 719 -22.25 -7.73 -16.75
N GLU A 720 -23.21 -7.68 -17.66
CA GLU A 720 -24.63 -7.79 -17.33
C GLU A 720 -25.19 -9.09 -17.91
N ARG A 721 -26.06 -9.76 -17.14
CA ARG A 721 -26.80 -10.95 -17.53
C ARG A 721 -28.27 -10.61 -17.75
N ARG A 722 -28.90 -11.15 -18.78
CA ARG A 722 -30.34 -10.98 -19.00
C ARG A 722 -31.12 -11.78 -17.95
N GLY A 723 -32.00 -11.10 -17.21
CA GLY A 723 -32.90 -11.72 -16.24
C GLY A 723 -33.90 -12.65 -16.95
N LEU A 724 -34.19 -13.80 -16.35
CA LEU A 724 -35.29 -14.65 -16.81
C LEU A 724 -36.61 -14.00 -16.37
N SER A 725 -37.50 -13.71 -17.31
CA SER A 725 -38.86 -13.25 -17.00
C SER A 725 -39.60 -14.39 -16.29
N SER A 726 -39.65 -14.36 -14.95
CA SER A 726 -40.54 -15.24 -14.20
C SER A 726 -41.94 -14.66 -14.23
N SER A 727 -42.89 -15.43 -14.78
CA SER A 727 -44.31 -15.20 -14.57
C SER A 727 -44.62 -15.48 -13.09
N SER A 728 -45.12 -14.45 -12.41
CA SER A 728 -45.87 -14.49 -11.14
C SER A 728 -45.48 -15.59 -10.14
N SER A 729 -44.55 -15.29 -9.23
CA SER A 729 -44.73 -15.56 -7.80
C SER A 729 -43.82 -14.62 -6.99
N SER A 730 -44.34 -14.15 -5.86
CA SER A 730 -43.83 -13.04 -5.05
C SER A 730 -42.33 -13.11 -4.73
N PRO A 731 -41.63 -11.96 -4.61
CA PRO A 731 -40.18 -11.94 -4.49
C PRO A 731 -39.70 -12.36 -3.09
N PRO A 732 -38.64 -13.19 -2.97
CA PRO A 732 -37.76 -13.11 -1.83
C PRO A 732 -36.87 -11.86 -1.97
N SER A 733 -36.71 -11.11 -0.88
CA SER A 733 -35.96 -9.87 -0.83
C SER A 733 -34.46 -10.07 -1.09
N SER A 734 -33.98 -9.78 -2.29
CA SER A 734 -32.56 -9.53 -2.58
C SER A 734 -32.35 -8.06 -2.93
N SER A 735 -32.29 -7.22 -1.91
CA SER A 735 -31.83 -5.84 -2.00
C SER A 735 -30.75 -5.59 -0.94
N ALA A 736 -29.53 -5.98 -1.24
CA ALA A 736 -28.35 -5.43 -0.59
C ALA A 736 -27.42 -5.03 -1.73
N PHE A 737 -27.33 -3.72 -1.97
CA PHE A 737 -26.42 -2.98 -2.88
C PHE A 737 -27.18 -1.92 -3.68
N SER A 738 -27.76 -0.97 -2.97
CA SER A 738 -28.11 0.36 -3.47
C SER A 738 -28.53 1.18 -2.27
N GLY A 739 -27.73 2.19 -1.88
CA GLY A 739 -28.18 3.16 -0.88
C GLY A 739 -27.12 3.65 0.11
N TRP A 740 -26.01 4.21 -0.38
CA TRP A 740 -25.23 5.17 0.42
C TRP A 740 -24.98 6.43 -0.41
N LYS A 741 -26.03 7.24 -0.60
CA LYS A 741 -25.84 8.65 -0.99
C LYS A 741 -25.69 9.46 0.30
N VAL A 742 -24.45 9.73 0.70
CA VAL A 742 -24.15 10.77 1.69
C VAL A 742 -23.47 11.91 0.94
N ALA A 743 -24.08 13.09 1.02
CA ALA A 743 -23.59 14.30 0.37
C ALA A 743 -22.17 14.64 0.86
N LEU A 744 -21.23 14.72 -0.08
CA LEU A 744 -19.90 15.31 0.13
C LEU A 744 -20.06 16.83 0.16
N SER A 745 -20.03 17.45 1.34
CA SER A 745 -19.88 18.89 1.45
C SER A 745 -18.40 19.24 1.67
N ALA A 746 -17.67 19.50 0.59
CA ALA A 746 -16.58 20.49 0.55
C ALA A 746 -16.06 20.71 -0.89
N GLY A 747 -16.53 21.78 -1.55
CA GLY A 747 -15.68 22.55 -2.48
C GLY A 747 -15.58 22.14 -3.96
N ALA A 748 -16.52 21.38 -4.53
CA ALA A 748 -16.63 21.20 -5.99
C ALA A 748 -17.84 21.97 -6.52
N GLN A 749 -17.64 22.77 -7.57
CA GLN A 749 -18.67 23.58 -8.22
C GLN A 749 -19.93 22.74 -8.53
N GLN A 750 -21.10 23.27 -8.16
CA GLN A 750 -22.41 22.76 -8.53
C GLN A 750 -22.48 22.55 -10.06
N GLN A 751 -22.52 21.30 -10.50
CA GLN A 751 -23.10 20.94 -11.79
C GLN A 751 -24.44 20.24 -11.51
N GLN A 752 -25.49 20.83 -12.09
CA GLN A 752 -26.87 20.37 -11.99
C GLN A 752 -26.98 18.91 -12.44
N GLN A 753 -27.45 18.06 -11.54
CA GLN A 753 -27.92 16.71 -11.86
C GLN A 753 -29.21 16.81 -12.68
N VAL A 754 -29.18 16.25 -13.89
CA VAL A 754 -30.39 16.00 -14.69
C VAL A 754 -31.05 14.73 -14.14
N PRO A 755 -32.37 14.72 -13.86
CA PRO A 755 -33.05 13.53 -13.39
C PRO A 755 -33.25 12.54 -14.54
N LEU A 756 -32.86 11.29 -14.33
CA LEU A 756 -33.23 10.15 -15.16
C LEU A 756 -34.75 9.94 -15.06
N SER A 757 -35.47 10.28 -16.13
CA SER A 757 -36.88 9.95 -16.26
C SER A 757 -37.04 8.47 -16.60
N SER A 758 -37.70 7.73 -15.70
CA SER A 758 -38.21 6.39 -15.96
C SER A 758 -39.39 6.45 -16.94
N SER A 759 -39.19 6.04 -18.19
CA SER A 759 -40.31 5.67 -19.06
C SER A 759 -40.59 4.18 -18.89
N ALA A 760 -41.75 3.89 -18.29
CA ALA A 760 -42.29 2.54 -18.20
C ALA A 760 -42.67 2.02 -19.60
N GLY A 761 -41.88 1.07 -20.11
CA GLY A 761 -42.22 0.11 -21.14
C GLY A 761 -41.64 -1.24 -20.67
N GLY A 762 -42.32 -2.36 -20.89
CA GLY A 762 -41.92 -3.66 -20.35
C GLY A 762 -40.51 -4.05 -20.80
N GLU A 763 -39.52 -3.87 -19.92
CA GLU A 763 -38.11 -4.11 -20.23
C GLU A 763 -37.61 -5.39 -19.55
N GLU A 764 -37.05 -6.26 -20.40
CA GLU A 764 -36.17 -7.35 -20.01
C GLU A 764 -35.08 -6.80 -19.06
N SER A 765 -35.10 -7.19 -17.78
CA SER A 765 -34.20 -6.61 -16.80
C SER A 765 -32.79 -7.21 -16.94
N TRP A 766 -31.82 -6.39 -17.33
CA TRP A 766 -30.39 -6.73 -17.25
C TRP A 766 -29.87 -6.57 -15.82
N GLN A 767 -29.14 -7.56 -15.32
CA GLN A 767 -28.54 -7.56 -13.99
C GLN A 767 -27.01 -7.55 -14.10
N GLN A 768 -26.36 -6.57 -13.48
CA GLN A 768 -24.90 -6.58 -13.33
C GLN A 768 -24.46 -7.78 -12.48
N ILE A 769 -23.60 -8.63 -13.03
CA ILE A 769 -23.03 -9.80 -12.35
C ILE A 769 -21.53 -9.67 -12.07
N ARG A 770 -20.84 -8.76 -12.78
CA ARG A 770 -19.44 -8.38 -12.56
C ARG A 770 -19.24 -6.89 -12.75
N ASP A 771 -18.24 -6.34 -12.08
CA ASP A 771 -17.70 -5.01 -12.31
C ASP A 771 -16.18 -4.96 -12.27
N ASP A 772 -15.60 -3.77 -12.39
CA ASP A 772 -14.15 -3.55 -12.46
C ASP A 772 -13.41 -3.79 -11.12
N SER A 773 -14.13 -4.28 -10.10
CA SER A 773 -13.54 -4.85 -8.89
C SER A 773 -13.30 -6.36 -8.99
N ASP A 774 -13.91 -7.05 -9.95
CA ASP A 774 -13.75 -8.48 -10.18
C ASP A 774 -12.47 -8.78 -11.00
N TRP A 775 -11.63 -9.68 -10.47
CA TRP A 775 -10.32 -10.01 -11.07
C TRP A 775 -10.38 -10.47 -12.54
N ALA A 776 -11.49 -11.13 -12.91
CA ALA A 776 -11.73 -11.67 -14.24
C ALA A 776 -12.16 -10.62 -15.27
N LEU A 777 -12.57 -9.42 -14.83
CA LEU A 777 -12.95 -8.31 -15.70
C LEU A 777 -11.83 -7.28 -15.74
N THR A 778 -11.23 -7.09 -16.91
CA THR A 778 -10.16 -6.10 -17.10
C THR A 778 -10.62 -4.95 -17.96
N PHE A 779 -10.25 -3.74 -17.54
CA PHE A 779 -10.48 -2.49 -18.25
C PHE A 779 -9.14 -1.96 -18.77
N HIS A 780 -9.01 -1.81 -20.08
CA HIS A 780 -7.81 -1.30 -20.74
C HIS A 780 -8.14 -0.01 -21.45
N TRP A 781 -7.24 0.96 -21.37
CA TRP A 781 -7.37 2.24 -22.03
C TRP A 781 -6.09 2.55 -22.80
N ARG A 782 -6.24 3.07 -24.02
CA ARG A 782 -5.11 3.54 -24.81
C ARG A 782 -5.42 4.88 -25.47
N ARG A 783 -4.44 5.79 -25.46
CA ARG A 783 -4.44 6.99 -26.29
C ARG A 783 -4.21 6.60 -27.74
N THR A 784 -5.11 6.99 -28.64
CA THR A 784 -4.92 6.80 -30.09
C THR A 784 -4.32 8.03 -30.77
N SER A 785 -4.61 9.24 -30.26
CA SER A 785 -3.92 10.46 -30.69
C SER A 785 -3.85 11.49 -29.56
N ALA A 786 -2.63 11.87 -29.16
CA ALA A 786 -2.41 12.90 -28.15
C ALA A 786 -2.82 14.30 -28.65
N ILE A 787 -2.58 14.61 -29.93
CA ILE A 787 -2.89 15.92 -30.52
C ILE A 787 -4.40 16.09 -30.70
N LEU A 788 -5.09 15.03 -31.15
CA LEU A 788 -6.53 15.07 -31.41
C LEU A 788 -7.38 14.77 -30.17
N GLY A 789 -6.77 14.29 -29.09
CA GLY A 789 -7.48 13.92 -27.85
C GLY A 789 -8.30 12.64 -27.98
N THR A 790 -7.99 11.74 -28.92
CA THR A 790 -8.76 10.51 -29.14
C THR A 790 -8.19 9.35 -28.32
N SER A 791 -9.06 8.48 -27.83
CA SER A 791 -8.70 7.25 -27.10
C SER A 791 -9.67 6.12 -27.36
N GLU A 792 -9.27 4.91 -26.98
CA GLU A 792 -10.07 3.70 -27.06
C GLU A 792 -9.99 2.95 -25.74
N VAL A 793 -11.11 2.33 -25.36
CA VAL A 793 -11.21 1.45 -24.21
C VAL A 793 -11.47 0.04 -24.70
N ARG A 794 -10.79 -0.96 -24.14
CA ARG A 794 -11.08 -2.39 -24.33
C ARG A 794 -11.48 -2.99 -22.99
N ILE A 795 -12.64 -3.64 -22.95
CA ILE A 795 -13.10 -4.42 -21.81
C ILE A 795 -12.94 -5.89 -22.18
N ALA A 796 -12.32 -6.68 -21.31
CA ALA A 796 -12.14 -8.11 -21.50
C ALA A 796 -12.55 -8.87 -20.23
N TRP A 797 -13.44 -9.86 -20.38
CA TRP A 797 -13.94 -10.73 -19.32
C TRP A 797 -13.48 -12.17 -19.57
N GLU A 798 -12.72 -12.73 -18.63
CA GLU A 798 -12.44 -14.16 -18.58
C GLU A 798 -13.62 -14.89 -17.92
N VAL A 799 -14.34 -15.71 -18.69
CA VAL A 799 -15.57 -16.36 -18.21
C VAL A 799 -15.23 -17.41 -17.17
N GLU A 800 -15.59 -17.17 -15.90
CA GLU A 800 -15.22 -18.06 -14.81
C GLU A 800 -15.98 -19.40 -14.87
N GLU A 801 -15.38 -20.45 -14.32
CA GLU A 801 -15.93 -21.82 -14.29
C GLU A 801 -17.32 -21.93 -13.63
N ASP A 802 -17.62 -21.06 -12.66
CA ASP A 802 -18.91 -21.03 -11.96
C ASP A 802 -19.96 -20.14 -12.65
N THR A 803 -19.66 -19.60 -13.83
CA THR A 803 -20.58 -18.74 -14.59
C THR A 803 -21.82 -19.53 -15.05
N PRO A 804 -23.03 -19.12 -14.67
CA PRO A 804 -24.26 -19.75 -15.13
C PRO A 804 -24.45 -19.58 -16.64
N PRO A 805 -25.02 -20.57 -17.35
CA PRO A 805 -25.42 -20.35 -18.74
C PRO A 805 -26.44 -19.22 -18.87
N GLY A 806 -26.39 -18.48 -19.96
CA GLY A 806 -27.33 -17.38 -20.20
C GLY A 806 -26.83 -16.37 -21.22
N GLU A 807 -27.61 -15.32 -21.41
CA GLU A 807 -27.27 -14.21 -22.29
C GLU A 807 -26.66 -13.05 -21.50
N TYR A 808 -25.55 -12.53 -22.02
CA TYR A 808 -24.68 -11.55 -21.38
C TYR A 808 -24.36 -10.40 -22.33
N ARG A 809 -23.91 -9.27 -21.78
CA ARG A 809 -23.33 -8.14 -22.53
C ARG A 809 -22.27 -7.41 -21.71
N LEU A 810 -21.36 -6.72 -22.40
CA LEU A 810 -20.37 -5.83 -21.79
C LEU A 810 -20.86 -4.39 -21.81
N ARG A 811 -20.61 -3.66 -20.71
CA ARG A 811 -21.01 -2.26 -20.55
C ARG A 811 -19.81 -1.41 -20.17
N TYR A 812 -19.67 -0.27 -20.82
CA TYR A 812 -18.63 0.73 -20.58
C TYR A 812 -19.26 2.01 -20.02
N TYR A 813 -18.69 2.54 -18.93
CA TYR A 813 -19.06 3.83 -18.36
C TYR A 813 -17.86 4.78 -18.41
N GLY A 814 -18.02 5.90 -19.11
CA GLY A 814 -16.96 6.87 -19.33
C GLY A 814 -17.36 8.32 -19.06
N ASP A 815 -16.37 9.18 -18.91
CA ASP A 815 -16.54 10.62 -18.71
C ASP A 815 -15.55 11.36 -19.61
N TYR A 816 -16.04 12.20 -20.53
CA TYR A 816 -15.19 12.95 -21.45
C TYR A 816 -15.07 14.42 -21.04
N LYS A 817 -13.91 15.03 -21.30
CA LYS A 817 -13.67 16.45 -21.08
C LYS A 817 -13.74 17.22 -22.39
N SER A 818 -14.70 18.13 -22.51
CA SER A 818 -14.81 19.02 -23.68
C SER A 818 -13.67 20.05 -23.72
N LEU A 819 -13.52 20.74 -24.85
CA LEU A 819 -12.60 21.89 -24.97
C LEU A 819 -12.91 23.04 -23.99
N SER A 820 -14.17 23.17 -23.54
CA SER A 820 -14.53 24.15 -22.51
C SER A 820 -14.16 23.69 -21.09
N GLY A 821 -13.64 22.46 -20.95
CA GLY A 821 -13.28 21.85 -19.67
C GLY A 821 -14.46 21.18 -18.95
N ARG A 822 -15.67 21.15 -19.53
CA ARG A 822 -16.83 20.46 -18.95
C ARG A 822 -16.64 18.95 -19.07
N ILE A 823 -16.91 18.24 -17.97
CA ILE A 823 -16.90 16.78 -17.92
C ILE A 823 -18.33 16.27 -18.09
N THR A 824 -18.53 15.30 -18.99
CA THR A 824 -19.86 14.75 -19.30
C THR A 824 -19.78 13.23 -19.38
N GLY A 825 -20.67 12.55 -18.65
CA GLY A 825 -20.77 11.09 -18.64
C GLY A 825 -21.42 10.52 -19.91
N PHE A 826 -21.03 9.32 -20.29
CA PHE A 826 -21.59 8.55 -21.40
C PHE A 826 -21.49 7.04 -21.11
N GLU A 827 -22.21 6.24 -21.90
CA GLU A 827 -22.22 4.78 -21.78
C GLU A 827 -22.00 4.13 -23.15
N GLY A 828 -21.36 2.96 -23.16
CA GLY A 828 -21.23 2.07 -24.31
C GLY A 828 -21.75 0.68 -23.97
N THR A 829 -22.31 -0.03 -24.93
CA THR A 829 -22.84 -1.39 -24.75
C THR A 829 -22.47 -2.25 -25.95
N SER A 830 -21.91 -3.44 -25.70
CA SER A 830 -21.63 -4.42 -26.76
C SER A 830 -22.91 -5.08 -27.28
N GLU A 831 -22.80 -5.84 -28.37
CA GLU A 831 -23.82 -6.85 -28.68
C GLU A 831 -23.92 -7.91 -27.58
N THR A 832 -25.05 -8.63 -27.56
CA THR A 832 -25.28 -9.71 -26.60
C THR A 832 -24.64 -11.01 -27.06
N PHE A 833 -24.24 -11.85 -26.11
CA PHE A 833 -23.62 -13.14 -26.36
C PHE A 833 -24.09 -14.18 -25.35
N LEU A 834 -24.02 -15.46 -25.71
CA LEU A 834 -24.38 -16.57 -24.84
C LEU A 834 -23.13 -17.16 -24.17
N VAL A 835 -23.27 -17.54 -22.90
CA VAL A 835 -22.33 -18.42 -22.21
C VAL A 835 -23.01 -19.78 -22.01
N GLU A 836 -22.33 -20.88 -22.37
CA GLU A 836 -22.84 -22.26 -22.28
C GLU A 836 -21.97 -23.17 -21.39
#